data_AF-A0A263CUT6-F1
#
_entry.id   AF-A0A263CUT6-F1
#
_cell.length_a   1.000
_cell.length_b   1.000
_cell.length_c   1.000
_cell.angle_alpha   90.00
_cell.angle_beta   90.00
_cell.angle_gamma   90.00
#
_symmetry.space_group_name_H-M   'P 1'
#
loop_
_entity.id
_entity.type
_entity.pdbx_description
1 polymer ?
#
loop_
_entity_poly.entity_id
_entity_poly.type
_entity_poly.pdbx_seq_one_letter_code
_entity_poly.pdbx_strand_id
1 'polypeptide(L)'
;MSGVDIDWSALLDGTGTGELTDLPTYPFEHERYWLSGAPAGDAAGLGLEAAGHPLLGATVALADSTGVLLTGRISTGTHPWLADHVVGGQVVAPGTALLELAVRAGDEVGCDRVTELTMVAPLMLPPHGTVRVQVSVEPPRSDGRRAVVVHSRPDAAPDEPWTEHAVGVLDVAETPAPPDWTETWPPAGAEPVDLDGLYDSFAERGLDYGPAFRGIRAVWRLGDEVLAEVALPEEIRTDAAAFGLHPALLDAAVQSPAATESNAGRLPFSWRGVTLHAGGASVLRVRVAPAGPDAVSVRAMDPTGAPVITVDELAVRALPTDLGGTPARDTLFDLSWPPVRPGEPVAELAVLGGPELVAALRERGLRVTEVDPDDLAEASGPTLAPLFGIDNRNEDRTDDPPARAHRLAAAALELVQRWAARSQPGVLTFLTRGAIDGHDLAAAAVWGLVRSAQTEHPGRFSLLDLDPADPDPAPAALSAALTTDEPQLALRGGRLLAARLVRAGAATTTGAAAWDPDGTVLVTGATGGLGRELVRHLVAEHGVRRLLLASRRGPAAEGVERLGAELDADIRVVACDVADPAAVAELVGSVPAEHPLTAVVHLAGALDDGVVESLTPERLAVPLAAKAGGAWNLHQAVADLPLAGFVLFSSFAGVFGGPGQGGYAAANAFLDGLAHHRARLGLPAVSLAWGAWAAETGMSATRTRAGHVGLPPLSTEQGLRLFDTAVADGRPTLTPVALNLAVLRAHGASSPLLRGLGRTPDRRSASHQSTDDLAARLATLPTDDRARTVRELVRAAVVTVLGHPSTTPVDPARNFQEMGFDSLTAVELRNRLTAETGLTLPATLVFDHPTTGSLAEHLLAELTGRTDADARRAALAATPVARASVVDEPVAIVGMACRYPGGVRSPEDLWRLVSDGVDAITEFPTDRGWDLGRVYDPDPANPGTSYTRHGGFLDDAGEFDAGLFRMSPREATATDAQQRLLLQTAWEAVERARIDPISLRGGDTGVYMGVMYNDYSGLLDPAGYEGLRGNGSAPSVASGRVAYALGLEGPTMTVDTACSSSLVSLHLAVQALRSGECSLALAGGVTVMSTPGVFVEFSRQRGMSPDGRSRSYSDAADGVGWSEGVGVVVVERLSDAVANGHEVLAVVRGSAVNSDGASNGLTAPSG
;
A
#
# COMPACT_ATOMS: atom_id res chain seq x y z
N MET A 1 -60.16 26.01 -37.67
CA MET A 1 -61.00 24.83 -37.96
C MET A 1 -61.23 24.13 -36.64
N SER A 2 -62.48 24.03 -36.21
CA SER A 2 -62.86 23.31 -34.99
C SER A 2 -62.69 21.81 -35.25
N GLY A 3 -61.66 21.21 -34.64
CA GLY A 3 -61.42 19.77 -34.71
C GLY A 3 -62.59 19.02 -34.09
N VAL A 4 -63.11 18.03 -34.80
CA VAL A 4 -64.13 17.11 -34.31
C VAL A 4 -63.41 15.82 -33.93
N ASP A 5 -63.64 15.32 -32.72
CA ASP A 5 -63.14 14.01 -32.30
C ASP A 5 -63.78 12.93 -33.16
N ILE A 6 -62.94 12.18 -33.87
CA ILE A 6 -63.37 11.02 -34.65
C ILE A 6 -63.26 9.80 -33.75
N ASP A 7 -64.38 9.12 -33.55
CA ASP A 7 -64.43 7.83 -32.87
C ASP A 7 -63.99 6.72 -33.82
N TRP A 8 -62.71 6.36 -33.75
CA TRP A 8 -62.10 5.30 -34.57
C TRP A 8 -62.59 3.89 -34.20
N SER A 9 -63.15 3.71 -33.00
CA SER A 9 -63.64 2.40 -32.55
C SER A 9 -64.85 1.93 -33.36
N ALA A 10 -65.70 2.88 -33.79
CA ALA A 10 -66.81 2.62 -34.70
C ALA A 10 -66.37 2.15 -36.11
N LEU A 11 -65.11 2.40 -36.50
CA LEU A 11 -64.56 1.97 -37.79
C LEU A 11 -64.05 0.51 -37.78
N LEU A 12 -63.78 -0.03 -36.59
CA LEU A 12 -63.17 -1.35 -36.38
C LEU A 12 -64.18 -2.39 -35.87
N ASP A 13 -65.37 -1.97 -35.45
CA ASP A 13 -66.45 -2.87 -35.03
C ASP A 13 -66.99 -3.68 -36.22
N GLY A 14 -66.74 -4.99 -36.21
CA GLY A 14 -67.35 -5.97 -37.12
C GLY A 14 -66.49 -6.48 -38.29
N THR A 15 -65.22 -6.09 -38.41
CA THR A 15 -64.35 -6.56 -39.51
C THR A 15 -63.68 -7.92 -39.26
N GLY A 16 -63.73 -8.48 -38.04
CA GLY A 16 -63.19 -9.81 -37.75
C GLY A 16 -61.68 -9.95 -37.95
N THR A 17 -60.96 -8.86 -38.24
CA THR A 17 -59.50 -8.76 -38.34
C THR A 17 -59.00 -7.91 -37.19
N GLY A 18 -59.13 -8.43 -35.97
CA GLY A 18 -58.51 -7.87 -34.76
C GLY A 18 -57.03 -8.27 -34.61
N GLU A 19 -56.35 -8.68 -35.69
CA GLU A 19 -54.90 -8.81 -35.68
C GLU A 19 -54.31 -7.39 -35.77
N LEU A 20 -54.10 -6.79 -34.60
CA LEU A 20 -53.14 -5.69 -34.46
C LEU A 20 -51.80 -6.21 -34.98
N THR A 21 -51.38 -5.74 -36.14
CA THR A 21 -50.06 -6.08 -36.69
C THR A 21 -49.02 -5.37 -35.86
N ASP A 22 -48.07 -6.11 -35.26
CA ASP A 22 -46.98 -5.50 -34.52
C ASP A 22 -46.17 -4.57 -35.44
N LEU A 23 -46.00 -3.33 -35.01
CA LEU A 23 -45.10 -2.40 -35.69
C LEU A 23 -43.65 -2.80 -35.38
N PRO A 24 -42.72 -2.58 -36.32
CA PRO A 24 -41.30 -2.79 -36.03
C PRO A 24 -40.86 -1.89 -34.87
N THR A 25 -40.03 -2.44 -33.98
CA THR A 25 -39.38 -1.70 -32.89
C THR A 25 -38.43 -0.63 -33.42
N TYR A 26 -38.03 0.30 -32.57
CA TYR A 26 -37.13 1.38 -32.96
C TYR A 26 -35.81 0.83 -33.56
N PRO A 27 -35.40 1.27 -34.77
CA PRO A 27 -34.15 0.84 -35.37
C PRO A 27 -32.96 1.63 -34.79
N PHE A 28 -32.33 1.12 -33.74
CA PHE A 28 -31.18 1.77 -33.10
C PHE A 28 -30.05 2.10 -34.10
N GLU A 29 -29.37 3.23 -33.91
CA GLU A 29 -28.08 3.50 -34.55
C GLU A 29 -26.98 2.61 -33.93
N HIS A 30 -26.18 1.97 -34.79
CA HIS A 30 -25.15 1.00 -34.39
C HIS A 30 -23.74 1.61 -34.47
N GLU A 31 -23.47 2.63 -33.66
CA GLU A 31 -22.12 3.22 -33.56
C GLU A 31 -21.27 2.49 -32.52
N ARG A 32 -19.98 2.31 -32.81
CA ARG A 32 -19.06 1.55 -31.95
C ARG A 32 -18.44 2.44 -30.85
N TYR A 33 -18.60 2.02 -29.61
CA TYR A 33 -18.03 2.63 -28.40
C TYR A 33 -17.30 1.57 -27.56
N TRP A 34 -15.96 1.61 -27.53
CA TRP A 34 -15.13 0.72 -26.71
C TRP A 34 -13.79 1.38 -26.36
N LEU A 35 -13.27 1.13 -25.16
CA LEU A 35 -11.97 1.65 -24.72
C LEU A 35 -10.84 0.80 -25.30
N SER A 36 -10.08 1.37 -26.21
CA SER A 36 -8.78 0.86 -26.64
C SER A 36 -7.70 1.35 -25.66
N GLY A 37 -6.85 0.46 -25.13
CA GLY A 37 -5.78 0.81 -24.19
C GLY A 37 -4.99 2.05 -24.64
N ALA A 38 -4.86 3.04 -23.76
CA ALA A 38 -4.35 4.36 -24.13
C ALA A 38 -2.82 4.36 -24.36
N PRO A 39 -2.32 5.06 -25.40
CA PRO A 39 -0.99 5.65 -25.38
C PRO A 39 -0.98 6.97 -24.58
N ALA A 40 0.23 7.44 -24.24
CA ALA A 40 0.52 8.58 -23.36
C ALA A 40 -0.34 9.85 -23.63
N GLY A 41 -0.76 10.53 -22.55
CA GLY A 41 -1.63 11.71 -22.60
C GLY A 41 -1.11 12.85 -23.50
N ASP A 42 -2.05 13.59 -24.08
CA ASP A 42 -1.80 14.70 -25.00
C ASP A 42 -1.10 15.89 -24.31
N ALA A 43 0.20 16.05 -24.55
CA ALA A 43 1.04 17.13 -24.01
C ALA A 43 0.54 18.53 -24.44
N ALA A 44 -0.09 18.65 -25.62
CA ALA A 44 -0.54 19.93 -26.16
C ALA A 44 -1.67 20.55 -25.31
N GLY A 45 -2.51 19.72 -24.70
CA GLY A 45 -3.56 20.15 -23.77
C GLY A 45 -3.03 20.82 -22.49
N LEU A 46 -1.75 20.59 -22.14
CA LEU A 46 -1.06 21.20 -21.01
C LEU A 46 -0.21 22.42 -21.41
N GLY A 47 -0.28 22.86 -22.68
CA GLY A 47 0.57 23.92 -23.22
C GLY A 47 2.04 23.50 -23.37
N LEU A 48 2.31 22.18 -23.42
CA LEU A 48 3.63 21.61 -23.61
C LEU A 48 3.77 21.03 -25.02
N GLU A 49 5.00 20.93 -25.50
CA GLU A 49 5.28 20.28 -26.79
C GLU A 49 5.45 18.77 -26.57
N ALA A 50 4.92 17.95 -27.49
CA ALA A 50 5.11 16.51 -27.43
C ALA A 50 6.56 16.17 -27.76
N ALA A 51 7.20 15.33 -26.94
CA ALA A 51 8.60 14.96 -27.17
C ALA A 51 8.78 13.96 -28.33
N GLY A 52 7.69 13.34 -28.82
CA GLY A 52 7.72 12.46 -29.99
C GLY A 52 8.61 11.22 -29.80
N HIS A 53 8.73 10.71 -28.56
CA HIS A 53 9.63 9.62 -28.20
C HIS A 53 8.95 8.67 -27.20
N PRO A 54 9.08 7.34 -27.31
CA PRO A 54 8.33 6.40 -26.44
C PRO A 54 8.58 6.58 -24.94
N LEU A 55 9.82 6.89 -24.53
CA LEU A 55 10.16 7.09 -23.11
C LEU A 55 9.96 8.53 -22.61
N LEU A 56 9.62 9.49 -23.48
CA LEU A 56 9.49 10.91 -23.13
C LEU A 56 8.16 11.45 -23.67
N GLY A 57 7.30 11.97 -22.79
CA GLY A 57 5.98 12.46 -23.15
C GLY A 57 5.97 13.93 -23.59
N ALA A 58 6.78 14.78 -22.95
CA ALA A 58 6.74 16.22 -23.18
C ALA A 58 8.10 16.89 -23.09
N THR A 59 8.24 18.00 -23.82
CA THR A 59 9.38 18.92 -23.80
C THR A 59 8.93 20.28 -23.24
N VAL A 60 9.78 20.86 -22.40
CA VAL A 60 9.58 22.19 -21.79
C VAL A 60 10.80 23.07 -22.08
N ALA A 61 10.60 24.14 -22.84
CA ALA A 61 11.59 25.19 -22.99
C ALA A 61 11.58 26.12 -21.76
N LEU A 62 12.75 26.42 -21.21
CA LEU A 62 12.86 27.31 -20.04
C LEU A 62 12.75 28.77 -20.48
N ALA A 63 11.79 29.53 -19.95
CA ALA A 63 11.48 30.88 -20.42
C ALA A 63 12.63 31.91 -20.23
N ASP A 64 13.54 31.65 -19.31
CA ASP A 64 14.66 32.53 -18.95
C ASP A 64 16.00 32.10 -19.57
N SER A 65 16.03 31.02 -20.36
CA SER A 65 17.27 30.48 -20.91
C SER A 65 17.07 29.69 -22.21
N THR A 66 18.15 29.25 -22.84
CA THR A 66 18.09 28.30 -23.98
C THR A 66 18.22 26.85 -23.52
N GLY A 67 17.91 26.57 -22.25
CA GLY A 67 17.87 25.21 -21.70
C GLY A 67 16.51 24.56 -21.94
N VAL A 68 16.49 23.22 -21.96
CA VAL A 68 15.27 22.43 -22.13
C VAL A 68 15.17 21.35 -21.06
N LEU A 69 13.94 20.99 -20.72
CA LEU A 69 13.62 19.89 -19.82
C LEU A 69 12.66 18.94 -20.54
N LEU A 70 13.06 17.70 -20.76
CA LEU A 70 12.20 16.65 -21.29
C LEU A 70 11.72 15.78 -20.13
N THR A 71 10.49 15.29 -20.18
CA THR A 71 9.92 14.46 -19.12
C THR A 71 9.10 13.30 -19.67
N GLY A 72 9.14 12.17 -18.97
CA GLY A 72 8.43 10.96 -19.34
C GLY A 72 8.06 10.07 -18.17
N ARG A 73 7.30 9.02 -18.46
CA ARG A 73 6.83 8.00 -17.50
C ARG A 73 7.24 6.63 -18.00
N ILE A 74 8.05 5.93 -17.22
CA ILE A 74 8.57 4.60 -17.56
C ILE A 74 7.98 3.58 -16.57
N SER A 75 7.40 2.52 -17.11
CA SER A 75 6.92 1.37 -16.33
C SER A 75 7.05 0.11 -17.18
N THR A 76 7.21 -1.04 -16.53
CA THR A 76 7.14 -2.35 -17.19
C THR A 76 5.73 -2.67 -17.73
N GLY A 77 4.68 -2.02 -17.22
CA GLY A 77 3.33 -2.14 -17.75
C GLY A 77 3.13 -1.46 -19.10
N THR A 78 3.75 -0.30 -19.30
CA THR A 78 3.68 0.47 -20.56
C THR A 78 4.82 0.17 -21.53
N HIS A 79 5.95 -0.32 -21.02
CA HIS A 79 7.13 -0.70 -21.81
C HIS A 79 7.58 -2.11 -21.40
N PRO A 80 6.84 -3.18 -21.80
CA PRO A 80 7.07 -4.53 -21.32
C PRO A 80 8.48 -5.06 -21.57
N TRP A 81 9.10 -4.64 -22.67
CA TRP A 81 10.46 -5.05 -23.02
C TRP A 81 11.50 -4.66 -21.97
N LEU A 82 11.28 -3.59 -21.17
CA LEU A 82 12.20 -3.23 -20.10
C LEU A 82 12.24 -4.26 -18.96
N ALA A 83 11.20 -5.07 -18.79
CA ALA A 83 11.16 -6.13 -17.79
C ALA A 83 12.17 -7.26 -18.06
N ASP A 84 12.63 -7.38 -19.30
CA ASP A 84 13.59 -8.38 -19.76
C ASP A 84 15.05 -7.97 -19.49
N HIS A 85 15.31 -6.84 -18.84
CA HIS A 85 16.67 -6.45 -18.44
C HIS A 85 16.80 -6.49 -16.91
N VAL A 86 17.25 -7.63 -16.40
CA VAL A 86 17.35 -7.90 -14.97
C VAL A 86 18.82 -8.00 -14.55
N VAL A 87 19.17 -7.25 -13.51
CA VAL A 87 20.52 -7.19 -12.95
C VAL A 87 20.45 -7.45 -11.44
N GLY A 88 21.15 -8.47 -10.96
CA GLY A 88 21.13 -8.86 -9.54
C GLY A 88 19.73 -9.22 -9.03
N GLY A 89 18.88 -9.80 -9.89
CA GLY A 89 17.49 -10.14 -9.58
C GLY A 89 16.52 -8.96 -9.54
N GLN A 90 16.92 -7.78 -10.01
CA GLN A 90 16.08 -6.58 -10.08
C GLN A 90 15.96 -6.06 -11.52
N VAL A 91 14.80 -5.51 -11.90
CA VAL A 91 14.63 -4.88 -13.21
C VAL A 91 15.32 -3.52 -13.22
N VAL A 92 16.26 -3.32 -14.14
CA VAL A 92 17.06 -2.09 -14.27
C VAL A 92 16.94 -1.57 -15.69
N ALA A 93 16.70 -0.28 -15.88
CA ALA A 93 16.76 0.29 -17.23
C ALA A 93 18.21 0.21 -17.75
N PRO A 94 18.43 -0.29 -18.98
CA PRO A 94 19.78 -0.47 -19.50
C PRO A 94 20.47 0.89 -19.69
N GLY A 95 21.80 0.91 -19.60
CA GLY A 95 22.58 2.13 -19.85
C GLY A 95 22.35 2.70 -21.25
N THR A 96 22.01 1.85 -22.22
CA THR A 96 21.64 2.26 -23.59
C THR A 96 20.34 3.06 -23.63
N ALA A 97 19.40 2.84 -22.70
CA ALA A 97 18.20 3.67 -22.61
C ALA A 97 18.51 5.07 -22.08
N LEU A 98 19.45 5.19 -21.13
CA LEU A 98 19.89 6.50 -20.64
C LEU A 98 20.68 7.28 -21.72
N LEU A 99 21.44 6.58 -22.57
CA LEU A 99 22.08 7.17 -23.74
C LEU A 99 21.05 7.65 -24.77
N GLU A 100 20.05 6.83 -25.11
CA GLU A 100 18.97 7.20 -26.03
C GLU A 100 18.22 8.47 -25.56
N LEU A 101 17.93 8.56 -24.24
CA LEU A 101 17.35 9.77 -23.65
C LEU A 101 18.24 11.01 -23.82
N ALA A 102 19.55 10.86 -23.68
CA ALA A 102 20.51 11.95 -23.87
C ALA A 102 20.63 12.37 -25.34
N VAL A 103 20.62 11.43 -26.29
CA VAL A 103 20.63 11.71 -27.73
C VAL A 103 19.37 12.47 -28.14
N ARG A 104 18.19 11.98 -27.75
CA ARG A 104 16.92 12.67 -28.03
C ARG A 104 16.89 14.08 -27.43
N ALA A 105 17.42 14.27 -26.23
CA ALA A 105 17.53 15.60 -25.62
C ALA A 105 18.55 16.50 -26.34
N GLY A 106 19.59 15.92 -26.94
CA GLY A 106 20.54 16.62 -27.83
C GLY A 106 19.89 17.11 -29.11
N ASP A 107 19.08 16.28 -29.76
CA ASP A 107 18.34 16.65 -30.97
C ASP A 107 17.44 17.87 -30.75
N GLU A 108 16.83 17.98 -29.56
CA GLU A 108 15.98 19.10 -29.16
C GLU A 108 16.73 20.44 -29.12
N VAL A 109 18.04 20.42 -28.85
CA VAL A 109 18.90 21.61 -28.77
C VAL A 109 19.86 21.73 -29.94
N GLY A 110 19.74 20.87 -30.96
CA GLY A 110 20.60 20.83 -32.14
C GLY A 110 22.03 20.32 -31.88
N CYS A 111 22.22 19.49 -30.85
CA CYS A 111 23.47 18.80 -30.57
C CYS A 111 23.38 17.33 -31.01
N ASP A 112 24.15 16.97 -32.04
CA ASP A 112 24.17 15.63 -32.66
C ASP A 112 25.29 14.72 -32.10
N ARG A 113 26.05 15.19 -31.09
CA ARG A 113 27.13 14.42 -30.46
C ARG A 113 27.06 14.44 -28.95
N VAL A 114 27.11 13.25 -28.34
CA VAL A 114 27.36 13.08 -26.91
C VAL A 114 28.86 12.96 -26.71
N THR A 115 29.49 14.03 -26.21
CA THR A 115 30.94 14.05 -25.96
C THR A 115 31.31 13.06 -24.86
N GLU A 116 30.55 13.08 -23.77
CA GLU A 116 30.71 12.17 -22.64
C GLU A 116 29.35 11.96 -21.96
N LEU A 117 29.05 10.74 -21.53
CA LEU A 117 27.92 10.40 -20.67
C LEU A 117 28.36 9.33 -19.67
N THR A 118 28.32 9.66 -18.38
CA THR A 118 28.72 8.75 -17.30
C THR A 118 27.51 8.31 -16.49
N MET A 119 27.42 7.02 -16.22
CA MET A 119 26.38 6.42 -15.38
C MET A 119 26.75 6.61 -13.90
N VAL A 120 25.87 7.26 -13.15
CA VAL A 120 26.07 7.62 -11.73
C VAL A 120 25.38 6.61 -10.81
N ALA A 121 24.15 6.22 -11.14
CA ALA A 121 23.35 5.28 -10.37
C ALA A 121 22.40 4.49 -11.29
N PRO A 122 22.13 3.20 -11.00
CA PRO A 122 21.19 2.40 -11.78
C PRO A 122 19.76 2.95 -11.68
N LEU A 123 19.04 2.97 -12.80
CA LEU A 123 17.63 3.34 -12.84
C LEU A 123 16.77 2.09 -12.60
N MET A 124 16.37 1.87 -11.35
CA MET A 124 15.57 0.72 -10.96
C MET A 124 14.11 0.89 -11.40
N LEU A 125 13.52 -0.14 -11.99
CA LEU A 125 12.11 -0.16 -12.38
C LEU A 125 11.34 -1.11 -11.45
N PRO A 126 10.34 -0.62 -10.70
CA PRO A 126 9.57 -1.48 -9.81
C PRO A 126 8.74 -2.48 -10.64
N PRO A 127 8.55 -3.73 -10.16
CA PRO A 127 7.69 -4.72 -10.83
C PRO A 127 6.26 -4.22 -11.04
N HIS A 128 5.78 -3.40 -10.11
CA HIS A 128 4.50 -2.71 -10.15
C HIS A 128 4.72 -1.23 -9.82
N GLY A 129 4.40 -0.34 -10.76
CA GLY A 129 4.53 1.09 -10.57
C GLY A 129 5.12 1.81 -11.78
N THR A 130 5.14 3.13 -11.71
CA THR A 130 5.71 4.00 -12.74
C THR A 130 6.82 4.85 -12.14
N VAL A 131 7.87 5.10 -12.90
CA VAL A 131 8.95 6.04 -12.58
C VAL A 131 8.81 7.25 -13.49
N ARG A 132 8.86 8.46 -12.93
CA ARG A 132 9.01 9.69 -13.72
C ARG A 132 10.46 9.88 -14.05
N VAL A 133 10.75 10.23 -15.29
CA VAL A 133 12.09 10.58 -15.76
C VAL A 133 12.10 12.03 -16.21
N GLN A 134 13.21 12.71 -15.93
CA GLN A 134 13.51 14.06 -16.40
C GLN A 134 14.90 14.10 -17.01
N VAL A 135 15.01 14.71 -18.19
CA VAL A 135 16.29 14.97 -18.86
C VAL A 135 16.43 16.47 -18.98
N SER A 136 17.37 17.03 -18.23
CA SER A 136 17.65 18.47 -18.24
C SER A 136 18.88 18.76 -19.08
N VAL A 137 18.76 19.71 -20.02
CA VAL A 137 19.87 20.21 -20.82
C VAL A 137 20.11 21.68 -20.48
N GLU A 138 21.32 21.99 -20.01
CA GLU A 138 21.71 23.35 -19.64
C GLU A 138 21.89 24.27 -20.88
N PRO A 139 21.85 25.60 -20.70
CA PRO A 139 22.29 26.55 -21.72
C PRO A 139 23.74 26.28 -22.17
N PRO A 140 24.12 26.71 -23.39
CA PRO A 140 25.46 26.46 -23.90
C PRO A 140 26.49 27.25 -23.08
N ARG A 141 27.61 26.60 -22.79
CA ARG A 141 28.77 27.22 -22.16
C ARG A 141 29.51 28.10 -23.17
N SER A 142 30.57 28.80 -22.72
CA SER A 142 31.36 29.68 -23.59
C SER A 142 32.03 28.98 -24.78
N ASP A 143 32.14 27.66 -24.73
CA ASP A 143 32.70 26.80 -25.77
C ASP A 143 31.62 26.12 -26.63
N GLY A 144 30.34 26.46 -26.46
CA GLY A 144 29.22 25.90 -27.23
C GLY A 144 28.63 24.60 -26.65
N ARG A 145 29.33 23.94 -25.73
CA ARG A 145 28.92 22.66 -25.15
C ARG A 145 27.82 22.83 -24.11
N ARG A 146 26.95 21.82 -23.97
CA ARG A 146 25.82 21.82 -23.03
C ARG A 146 25.94 20.64 -22.07
N ALA A 147 25.65 20.84 -20.79
CA ALA A 147 25.50 19.70 -19.89
C ALA A 147 24.13 19.06 -20.04
N VAL A 148 24.07 17.73 -19.92
CA VAL A 148 22.85 16.95 -19.86
C VAL A 148 22.86 16.11 -18.59
N VAL A 149 21.72 16.02 -17.92
CA VAL A 149 21.55 15.17 -16.73
C VAL A 149 20.22 14.42 -16.82
N VAL A 150 20.26 13.12 -16.56
CA VAL A 150 19.08 12.24 -16.50
C VAL A 150 18.76 11.94 -15.05
N HIS A 151 17.54 12.28 -14.65
CA HIS A 151 17.02 12.11 -13.31
C HIS A 151 15.78 11.21 -13.31
N SER A 152 15.53 10.54 -12.20
CA SER A 152 14.25 9.87 -11.99
C SER A 152 13.73 9.97 -10.57
N ARG A 153 12.44 9.69 -10.41
CA ARG A 153 11.79 9.47 -9.12
C ARG A 153 10.53 8.60 -9.27
N PRO A 154 10.08 7.88 -8.25
CA PRO A 154 8.83 7.14 -8.31
C PRO A 154 7.63 8.08 -8.57
N ASP A 155 6.72 7.68 -9.47
CA ASP A 155 5.53 8.48 -9.80
C ASP A 155 4.57 8.63 -8.62
N ALA A 156 4.48 7.58 -7.80
CA ALA A 156 3.65 7.54 -6.58
C ALA A 156 4.25 8.36 -5.42
N ALA A 157 5.48 8.86 -5.54
CA ALA A 157 6.19 9.59 -4.48
C ALA A 157 6.71 10.95 -5.00
N PRO A 158 5.83 11.92 -5.31
CA PRO A 158 6.21 13.19 -5.94
C PRO A 158 7.10 14.09 -5.06
N ASP A 159 7.21 13.80 -3.77
CA ASP A 159 8.01 14.54 -2.79
C ASP A 159 9.40 13.93 -2.56
N GLU A 160 9.70 12.78 -3.17
CA GLU A 160 11.06 12.22 -3.12
C GLU A 160 12.04 13.08 -3.92
N PRO A 161 13.30 13.22 -3.44
CA PRO A 161 14.33 13.87 -4.23
C PRO A 161 14.55 13.10 -5.52
N TRP A 162 14.82 13.82 -6.60
CA TRP A 162 15.24 13.22 -7.85
C TRP A 162 16.58 12.50 -7.66
N THR A 163 16.66 11.26 -8.13
CA THR A 163 17.91 10.50 -8.21
C THR A 163 18.57 10.81 -9.53
N GLU A 164 19.85 11.18 -9.50
CA GLU A 164 20.68 11.39 -10.68
C GLU A 164 21.21 10.05 -11.18
N HIS A 165 20.94 9.71 -12.45
CA HIS A 165 21.31 8.42 -13.05
C HIS A 165 22.43 8.54 -14.06
N ALA A 166 22.47 9.64 -14.83
CA ALA A 166 23.52 9.89 -15.80
C ALA A 166 23.82 11.38 -15.93
N VAL A 167 25.10 11.72 -16.08
CA VAL A 167 25.59 13.08 -16.31
C VAL A 167 26.49 13.09 -17.53
N GLY A 168 26.30 14.08 -18.40
CA GLY A 168 27.05 14.14 -19.65
C GLY A 168 27.19 15.54 -20.23
N VAL A 169 27.85 15.58 -21.39
CA VAL A 169 28.10 16.79 -22.17
C VAL A 169 27.72 16.54 -23.63
N LEU A 170 26.88 17.41 -24.17
CA LEU A 170 26.43 17.44 -25.55
C LEU A 170 27.20 18.51 -26.32
N ASP A 171 27.47 18.22 -27.58
CA ASP A 171 28.20 19.09 -28.52
C ASP A 171 27.64 18.93 -29.94
N VAL A 172 28.06 19.81 -30.84
CA VAL A 172 27.82 19.68 -32.28
C VAL A 172 29.05 19.05 -32.92
N ALA A 173 28.89 17.93 -33.61
CA ALA A 173 29.98 17.25 -34.29
C ALA A 173 30.57 18.12 -35.40
N GLU A 174 31.90 18.23 -35.45
CA GLU A 174 32.58 18.54 -36.71
C GLU A 174 32.38 17.34 -37.64
N THR A 175 31.63 17.50 -38.73
CA THR A 175 31.15 16.43 -39.62
C THR A 175 32.19 15.32 -39.83
N PRO A 176 32.09 14.18 -39.12
CA PRO A 176 33.01 13.08 -39.32
C PRO A 176 32.69 12.46 -40.68
N ALA A 177 33.72 12.12 -41.46
CA ALA A 177 33.51 11.35 -42.68
C ALA A 177 32.88 10.01 -42.28
N PRO A 178 31.75 9.59 -42.90
CA PRO A 178 31.17 8.29 -42.64
C PRO A 178 32.24 7.23 -42.93
N PRO A 179 32.35 6.19 -42.09
CA PRO A 179 33.37 5.17 -42.30
C PRO A 179 33.11 4.45 -43.65
N ASP A 180 34.14 4.38 -44.49
CA ASP A 180 34.06 3.76 -45.83
C ASP A 180 34.10 2.24 -45.69
N TRP A 181 32.94 1.60 -45.70
CA TRP A 181 32.78 0.15 -45.50
C TRP A 181 32.16 -0.48 -46.75
N THR A 182 32.99 -0.66 -47.79
CA THR A 182 32.60 -1.35 -49.03
C THR A 182 32.93 -2.84 -49.04
N GLU A 183 33.26 -3.43 -47.89
CA GLU A 183 33.66 -4.84 -47.79
C GLU A 183 32.45 -5.78 -47.74
N THR A 184 32.55 -6.96 -48.34
CA THR A 184 31.56 -8.05 -48.21
C THR A 184 31.42 -8.48 -46.75
N TRP A 185 30.19 -8.67 -46.27
CA TRP A 185 29.89 -9.04 -44.88
C TRP A 185 29.51 -10.53 -44.73
N PRO A 186 30.07 -11.27 -43.77
CA PRO A 186 31.18 -10.87 -42.89
C PRO A 186 32.51 -10.73 -43.68
N PRO A 187 33.44 -9.85 -43.25
CA PRO A 187 34.74 -9.64 -43.89
C PRO A 187 35.54 -10.94 -44.08
N ALA A 188 36.34 -10.99 -45.14
CA ALA A 188 37.19 -12.14 -45.42
C ALA A 188 38.23 -12.36 -44.30
N GLY A 189 38.22 -13.56 -43.70
CA GLY A 189 39.11 -13.91 -42.58
C GLY A 189 38.46 -13.83 -41.20
N ALA A 190 37.17 -13.46 -41.11
CA ALA A 190 36.42 -13.49 -39.85
C ALA A 190 36.01 -14.94 -39.48
N GLU A 191 36.35 -15.38 -38.27
CA GLU A 191 36.03 -16.72 -37.75
C GLU A 191 34.72 -16.69 -36.95
N PRO A 192 33.72 -17.54 -37.24
CA PRO A 192 32.46 -17.55 -36.48
C PRO A 192 32.68 -18.02 -35.05
N VAL A 193 31.93 -17.43 -34.12
CA VAL A 193 31.95 -17.73 -32.68
C VAL A 193 30.70 -18.53 -32.33
N ASP A 194 30.87 -19.59 -31.53
CA ASP A 194 29.75 -20.37 -31.00
C ASP A 194 29.01 -19.57 -29.92
N LEU A 195 27.68 -19.50 -30.05
CA LEU A 195 26.81 -18.74 -29.16
C LEU A 195 26.03 -19.63 -28.18
N ASP A 196 26.19 -20.96 -28.27
CA ASP A 196 25.52 -21.91 -27.40
C ASP A 196 25.87 -21.63 -25.92
N GLY A 197 24.85 -21.42 -25.08
CA GLY A 197 25.01 -21.13 -23.65
C GLY A 197 25.45 -19.71 -23.30
N LEU A 198 25.55 -18.77 -24.27
CA LEU A 198 25.99 -17.39 -24.01
C LEU A 198 25.15 -16.69 -22.92
N TYR A 199 23.81 -16.70 -23.09
CA TYR A 199 22.89 -16.03 -22.16
C TYR A 199 22.78 -16.72 -20.81
N ASP A 200 22.93 -18.04 -20.75
CA ASP A 200 23.00 -18.78 -19.48
C ASP A 200 24.23 -18.34 -18.68
N SER A 201 25.34 -18.09 -19.36
CA SER A 201 26.56 -17.58 -18.74
C SER A 201 26.40 -16.14 -18.19
N PHE A 202 25.54 -15.30 -18.79
CA PHE A 202 25.22 -13.99 -18.23
C PHE A 202 24.36 -14.13 -16.96
N ALA A 203 23.36 -15.01 -16.99
CA ALA A 203 22.49 -15.29 -15.84
C ALA A 203 23.27 -15.77 -14.61
N GLU A 204 24.25 -16.67 -14.80
CA GLU A 204 25.15 -17.14 -13.73
C GLU A 204 25.94 -16.01 -13.03
N ARG A 205 26.07 -14.86 -13.68
CA ARG A 205 26.80 -13.68 -13.18
C ARG A 205 25.86 -12.54 -12.76
N GLY A 206 24.56 -12.83 -12.66
CA GLY A 206 23.53 -11.87 -12.24
C GLY A 206 23.08 -10.90 -13.33
N LEU A 207 23.29 -11.22 -14.61
CA LEU A 207 22.77 -10.48 -15.76
C LEU A 207 21.73 -11.35 -16.49
N ASP A 208 20.47 -11.22 -16.09
CA ASP A 208 19.36 -11.98 -16.63
C ASP A 208 18.70 -11.20 -17.79
N TYR A 209 19.08 -11.56 -19.01
CA TYR A 209 18.47 -11.01 -20.21
C TYR A 209 17.28 -11.89 -20.67
N GLY A 210 16.08 -11.32 -20.70
CA GLY A 210 14.88 -11.89 -21.29
C GLY A 210 14.82 -11.70 -22.82
N PRO A 211 13.75 -12.18 -23.48
CA PRO A 211 13.64 -12.23 -24.94
C PRO A 211 13.96 -10.90 -25.65
N ALA A 212 13.52 -9.76 -25.12
CA ALA A 212 13.75 -8.45 -25.72
C ALA A 212 15.25 -8.11 -25.90
N PHE A 213 16.10 -8.56 -24.98
CA PHE A 213 17.54 -8.25 -24.94
C PHE A 213 18.42 -9.36 -25.51
N ARG A 214 17.82 -10.44 -26.04
CA ARG A 214 18.53 -11.54 -26.70
C ARG A 214 18.72 -11.31 -28.20
N GLY A 215 19.24 -10.14 -28.56
CA GLY A 215 19.30 -9.64 -29.94
C GLY A 215 20.46 -10.14 -30.80
N ILE A 216 21.44 -10.86 -30.23
CA ILE A 216 22.62 -11.35 -30.98
C ILE A 216 22.22 -12.49 -31.91
N ARG A 217 22.50 -12.35 -33.22
CA ARG A 217 22.18 -13.37 -34.24
C ARG A 217 23.40 -14.16 -34.68
N ALA A 218 24.53 -13.49 -34.83
CA ALA A 218 25.79 -14.10 -35.20
C ALA A 218 26.94 -13.21 -34.72
N VAL A 219 28.05 -13.84 -34.32
CA VAL A 219 29.28 -13.15 -33.92
C VAL A 219 30.46 -13.79 -34.66
N TRP A 220 31.40 -12.98 -35.10
CA TRP A 220 32.67 -13.40 -35.67
C TRP A 220 33.82 -12.67 -35.00
N ARG A 221 34.98 -13.33 -34.95
CA ARG A 221 36.23 -12.75 -34.50
C ARG A 221 37.12 -12.45 -35.69
N LEU A 222 37.68 -11.23 -35.74
CA LEU A 222 38.66 -10.82 -36.74
C LEU A 222 39.85 -10.17 -36.03
N GLY A 223 40.88 -10.97 -35.70
CA GLY A 223 41.98 -10.52 -34.86
C GLY A 223 41.52 -10.20 -33.43
N ASP A 224 41.69 -8.94 -33.02
CA ASP A 224 41.23 -8.40 -31.73
C ASP A 224 39.85 -7.72 -31.83
N GLU A 225 39.22 -7.74 -33.01
CA GLU A 225 37.91 -7.15 -33.23
C GLU A 225 36.79 -8.20 -33.18
N VAL A 226 35.63 -7.73 -32.74
CA VAL A 226 34.39 -8.51 -32.68
C VAL A 226 33.40 -7.94 -33.67
N LEU A 227 32.90 -8.80 -34.54
CA LEU A 227 31.90 -8.46 -35.53
C LEU A 227 30.60 -9.15 -35.13
N ALA A 228 29.48 -8.44 -35.17
CA ALA A 228 28.20 -9.02 -34.79
C ALA A 228 27.07 -8.58 -35.73
N GLU A 229 26.14 -9.50 -36.00
CA GLU A 229 24.81 -9.17 -36.48
C GLU A 229 23.83 -9.21 -35.32
N VAL A 230 23.17 -8.09 -35.07
CA VAL A 230 22.16 -7.97 -34.01
C VAL A 230 20.84 -7.50 -34.61
N ALA A 231 19.73 -8.01 -34.10
CA ALA A 231 18.40 -7.67 -34.59
C ALA A 231 17.39 -7.62 -33.45
N LEU A 232 16.46 -6.66 -33.52
CA LEU A 232 15.34 -6.61 -32.60
C LEU A 232 14.45 -7.86 -32.76
N PRO A 233 13.99 -8.45 -31.64
CA PRO A 233 12.93 -9.45 -31.65
C PRO A 233 11.69 -8.97 -32.41
N GLU A 234 10.91 -9.91 -32.96
CA GLU A 234 9.75 -9.59 -33.81
C GLU A 234 8.74 -8.70 -33.08
N GLU A 235 8.55 -8.98 -31.79
CA GLU A 235 7.56 -8.40 -30.90
C GLU A 235 7.75 -6.90 -30.67
N ILE A 236 9.00 -6.41 -30.73
CA ILE A 236 9.35 -5.00 -30.54
C ILE A 236 9.93 -4.35 -31.79
N ARG A 237 9.95 -5.06 -32.92
CA ARG A 237 10.54 -4.54 -34.17
C ARG A 237 9.79 -3.35 -34.73
N THR A 238 8.48 -3.31 -34.54
CA THR A 238 7.61 -2.22 -34.99
C THR A 238 7.92 -0.90 -34.29
N ASP A 239 8.48 -0.96 -33.08
CA ASP A 239 8.79 0.21 -32.26
C ASP A 239 10.11 0.89 -32.67
N ALA A 240 10.94 0.20 -33.47
CA ALA A 240 12.27 0.66 -33.87
C ALA A 240 12.24 2.10 -34.42
N ALA A 241 11.28 2.40 -35.30
CA ALA A 241 11.14 3.70 -35.96
C ALA A 241 10.81 4.87 -35.02
N ALA A 242 10.36 4.58 -33.79
CA ALA A 242 10.05 5.60 -32.79
C ALA A 242 11.26 6.01 -31.94
N PHE A 243 12.38 5.28 -32.04
CA PHE A 243 13.63 5.59 -31.36
C PHE A 243 14.68 6.10 -32.35
N GLY A 244 15.63 6.90 -31.86
CA GLY A 244 16.89 7.14 -32.55
C GLY A 244 17.58 5.79 -32.76
N LEU A 245 17.93 5.09 -31.67
CA LEU A 245 18.30 3.69 -31.75
C LEU A 245 17.68 2.92 -30.59
N HIS A 246 16.88 1.89 -30.90
CA HIS A 246 16.17 1.14 -29.86
C HIS A 246 17.15 0.60 -28.80
N PRO A 247 16.94 0.88 -27.49
CA PRO A 247 17.92 0.55 -26.46
C PRO A 247 18.31 -0.93 -26.41
N ALA A 248 17.35 -1.84 -26.59
CA ALA A 248 17.62 -3.28 -26.64
C ALA A 248 18.51 -3.71 -27.84
N LEU A 249 18.42 -3.01 -28.99
CA LEU A 249 19.26 -3.30 -30.16
C LEU A 249 20.71 -2.85 -29.91
N LEU A 250 20.87 -1.65 -29.36
CA LEU A 250 22.19 -1.14 -28.98
C LEU A 250 22.81 -1.97 -27.85
N ASP A 251 21.99 -2.44 -26.90
CA ASP A 251 22.47 -3.29 -25.81
C ASP A 251 23.01 -4.62 -26.35
N ALA A 252 22.28 -5.27 -27.26
CA ALA A 252 22.78 -6.45 -27.97
C ALA A 252 24.10 -6.22 -28.72
N ALA A 253 24.27 -5.04 -29.33
CA ALA A 253 25.53 -4.65 -29.97
C ALA A 253 26.69 -4.59 -28.97
N VAL A 254 26.44 -4.04 -27.78
CA VAL A 254 27.43 -3.89 -26.70
C VAL A 254 27.68 -5.20 -25.94
N GLN A 255 26.72 -6.13 -25.92
CA GLN A 255 26.91 -7.49 -25.38
C GLN A 255 27.89 -8.32 -26.22
N SER A 256 28.02 -8.04 -27.52
CA SER A 256 28.74 -8.89 -28.48
C SER A 256 30.20 -9.25 -28.11
N PRO A 257 31.03 -8.36 -27.50
CA PRO A 257 32.40 -8.72 -27.14
C PRO A 257 32.50 -9.80 -26.05
N ALA A 258 31.48 -9.91 -25.20
CA ALA A 258 31.44 -10.95 -24.17
C ALA A 258 31.22 -12.36 -24.73
N ALA A 259 30.90 -12.50 -26.03
CA ALA A 259 30.88 -13.79 -26.71
C ALA A 259 32.29 -14.32 -27.06
N THR A 260 33.30 -13.45 -27.14
CA THR A 260 34.67 -13.81 -27.54
C THR A 260 35.70 -13.78 -26.41
N GLU A 261 35.37 -13.13 -25.29
CA GLU A 261 36.25 -12.92 -24.14
C GLU A 261 35.54 -13.32 -22.83
N SER A 262 36.31 -13.60 -21.77
CA SER A 262 35.80 -13.76 -20.40
C SER A 262 35.34 -12.43 -19.75
N ASN A 263 34.79 -11.51 -20.54
CA ASN A 263 34.31 -10.18 -20.15
C ASN A 263 32.83 -10.19 -19.72
N ALA A 264 32.25 -11.39 -19.54
CA ALA A 264 30.89 -11.58 -19.07
C ALA A 264 30.69 -11.01 -17.65
N GLY A 265 29.66 -10.19 -17.45
CA GLY A 265 29.35 -9.57 -16.14
C GLY A 265 29.74 -8.10 -16.00
N ARG A 266 30.06 -7.40 -17.10
CA ARG A 266 30.34 -5.95 -17.09
C ARG A 266 29.21 -5.15 -17.74
N LEU A 267 28.91 -3.99 -17.17
CA LEU A 267 27.90 -3.05 -17.66
C LEU A 267 28.54 -1.78 -18.25
N PRO A 268 27.88 -1.13 -19.21
CA PRO A 268 28.23 0.21 -19.68
C PRO A 268 28.34 1.20 -18.52
N PHE A 269 29.49 1.84 -18.36
CA PHE A 269 29.73 2.82 -17.30
C PHE A 269 29.92 4.24 -17.83
N SER A 270 30.68 4.41 -18.92
CA SER A 270 30.96 5.72 -19.51
C SER A 270 31.02 5.61 -21.03
N TRP A 271 30.30 6.50 -21.70
CA TRP A 271 30.25 6.63 -23.16
C TRP A 271 30.97 7.91 -23.56
N ARG A 272 31.83 7.82 -24.57
CA ARG A 272 32.54 8.98 -25.12
C ARG A 272 32.47 9.01 -26.63
N GLY A 273 32.21 10.20 -27.14
CA GLY A 273 32.14 10.47 -28.56
C GLY A 273 31.08 9.64 -29.29
N VAL A 274 29.84 9.68 -28.80
CA VAL A 274 28.71 9.03 -29.45
C VAL A 274 28.10 9.97 -30.50
N THR A 275 27.94 9.47 -31.72
CA THR A 275 27.23 10.15 -32.81
C THR A 275 26.26 9.17 -33.45
N LEU A 276 24.98 9.53 -33.47
CA LEU A 276 23.92 8.80 -34.16
C LEU A 276 23.74 9.40 -35.57
N HIS A 277 23.95 8.58 -36.60
CA HIS A 277 23.90 9.00 -38.01
C HIS A 277 22.53 8.77 -38.66
N ALA A 278 21.81 7.74 -38.21
CA ALA A 278 20.49 7.37 -38.73
C ALA A 278 19.61 6.79 -37.62
N GLY A 279 18.31 7.12 -37.68
CA GLY A 279 17.31 6.63 -36.74
C GLY A 279 16.56 5.38 -37.22
N GLY A 280 15.90 4.66 -36.32
CA GLY A 280 14.89 3.66 -36.70
C GLY A 280 15.39 2.28 -37.14
N ALA A 281 16.69 1.99 -36.98
CA ALA A 281 17.24 0.70 -37.37
C ALA A 281 16.68 -0.44 -36.51
N SER A 282 16.31 -1.56 -37.15
CA SER A 282 15.86 -2.79 -36.48
C SER A 282 16.88 -3.94 -36.55
N VAL A 283 17.90 -3.80 -37.40
CA VAL A 283 19.00 -4.75 -37.60
C VAL A 283 20.28 -3.95 -37.76
N LEU A 284 21.35 -4.38 -37.10
CA LEU A 284 22.68 -3.79 -37.23
C LEU A 284 23.73 -4.84 -37.56
N ARG A 285 24.71 -4.41 -38.35
CA ARG A 285 26.04 -5.00 -38.46
C ARG A 285 26.99 -4.16 -37.63
N VAL A 286 27.62 -4.77 -36.64
CA VAL A 286 28.37 -4.10 -35.58
C VAL A 286 29.83 -4.55 -35.66
N ARG A 287 30.75 -3.61 -35.54
CA ARG A 287 32.18 -3.87 -35.28
C ARG A 287 32.56 -3.23 -33.98
N VAL A 288 33.12 -4.04 -33.10
CA VAL A 288 33.64 -3.62 -31.80
C VAL A 288 35.14 -3.86 -31.80
N ALA A 289 35.92 -2.82 -31.49
CA ALA A 289 37.38 -2.90 -31.46
C ALA A 289 37.91 -2.34 -30.12
N PRO A 290 39.02 -2.88 -29.56
CA PRO A 290 39.59 -2.38 -28.32
C PRO A 290 39.95 -0.89 -28.40
N ALA A 291 39.55 -0.11 -27.39
CA ALA A 291 39.88 1.31 -27.24
C ALA A 291 40.69 1.62 -25.97
N GLY A 292 40.90 0.62 -25.11
CA GLY A 292 41.69 0.69 -23.87
C GLY A 292 41.61 -0.63 -23.08
N PRO A 293 42.23 -0.72 -21.88
CA PRO A 293 42.24 -1.96 -21.07
C PRO A 293 40.84 -2.44 -20.65
N ASP A 294 39.92 -1.50 -20.42
CA ASP A 294 38.52 -1.76 -20.01
C ASP A 294 37.53 -0.98 -20.89
N ALA A 295 37.92 -0.68 -22.13
CA ALA A 295 37.14 0.14 -23.05
C ALA A 295 37.14 -0.38 -24.49
N VAL A 296 36.01 -0.22 -25.17
CA VAL A 296 35.81 -0.63 -26.56
C VAL A 296 35.26 0.51 -27.40
N SER A 297 35.55 0.53 -28.70
CA SER A 297 34.90 1.39 -29.68
C SER A 297 33.82 0.60 -30.41
N VAL A 298 32.68 1.23 -30.73
CA VAL A 298 31.55 0.57 -31.40
C VAL A 298 31.19 1.32 -32.67
N ARG A 299 31.14 0.63 -33.80
CA ARG A 299 30.63 1.16 -35.07
C ARG A 299 29.54 0.23 -35.59
N ALA A 300 28.37 0.78 -35.93
CA ALA A 300 27.29 -0.02 -36.46
C ALA A 300 26.68 0.60 -37.72
N MET A 301 26.24 -0.28 -38.63
CA MET A 301 25.60 0.04 -39.90
C MET A 301 24.35 -0.81 -40.10
N ASP A 302 23.47 -0.36 -40.97
CA ASP A 302 22.30 -1.14 -41.38
C ASP A 302 22.69 -2.26 -42.38
N PRO A 303 21.76 -3.16 -42.75
CA PRO A 303 22.04 -4.22 -43.72
C PRO A 303 22.43 -3.73 -45.13
N THR A 304 22.12 -2.47 -45.46
CA THR A 304 22.44 -1.82 -46.75
C THR A 304 23.85 -1.23 -46.77
N GLY A 305 24.50 -1.09 -45.61
CA GLY A 305 25.82 -0.49 -45.47
C GLY A 305 25.81 0.98 -45.06
N ALA A 306 24.65 1.55 -44.73
CA ALA A 306 24.58 2.92 -44.24
C ALA A 306 24.98 2.99 -42.75
N PRO A 307 25.83 3.96 -42.33
CA PRO A 307 26.22 4.11 -40.94
C PRO A 307 25.02 4.49 -40.07
N VAL A 308 24.91 3.86 -38.90
CA VAL A 308 23.82 4.09 -37.92
C VAL A 308 24.36 4.78 -36.67
N ILE A 309 25.39 4.22 -36.02
CA ILE A 309 25.97 4.80 -34.79
C ILE A 309 27.49 4.62 -34.74
N THR A 310 28.18 5.61 -34.19
CA THR A 310 29.60 5.55 -33.85
C THR A 310 29.80 5.90 -32.38
N VAL A 311 30.60 5.10 -31.68
CA VAL A 311 31.02 5.30 -30.29
C VAL A 311 32.53 5.20 -30.26
N ASP A 312 33.21 6.30 -29.96
CA ASP A 312 34.68 6.35 -29.95
C ASP A 312 35.26 5.51 -28.81
N GLU A 313 34.66 5.59 -27.62
CA GLU A 313 35.09 4.83 -26.44
C GLU A 313 33.89 4.54 -25.52
N LEU A 314 33.74 3.28 -25.13
CA LEU A 314 32.77 2.77 -24.18
C LEU A 314 33.53 2.01 -23.09
N ALA A 315 33.57 2.57 -21.88
CA ALA A 315 34.16 1.92 -20.72
C ALA A 315 33.14 1.01 -20.02
N VAL A 316 33.55 -0.20 -19.66
CA VAL A 316 32.70 -1.22 -19.02
C VAL A 316 33.24 -1.63 -17.64
N ARG A 317 32.36 -1.79 -16.65
CA ARG A 317 32.73 -2.14 -15.26
C ARG A 317 31.93 -3.32 -14.72
N ALA A 318 32.53 -4.08 -13.79
CA ALA A 318 31.85 -5.17 -13.09
C ALA A 318 30.70 -4.65 -12.19
N LEU A 319 29.73 -5.53 -11.93
CA LEU A 319 28.56 -5.26 -11.08
C LEU A 319 28.93 -4.85 -9.64
N PRO A 320 28.33 -3.79 -9.08
CA PRO A 320 28.38 -3.51 -7.64
C PRO A 320 27.67 -4.61 -6.83
N THR A 321 28.21 -4.97 -5.67
CA THR A 321 27.68 -6.05 -4.80
C THR A 321 26.45 -5.66 -3.96
N ASP A 322 26.00 -4.40 -3.97
CA ASP A 322 24.82 -3.94 -3.21
C ASP A 322 23.95 -3.01 -4.07
N LEU A 323 22.85 -3.54 -4.61
CA LEU A 323 21.90 -2.84 -5.48
C LEU A 323 20.54 -2.57 -4.80
N GLY A 324 20.36 -2.93 -3.51
CA GLY A 324 19.02 -3.08 -2.90
C GLY A 324 18.75 -2.43 -1.53
N GLY A 325 19.66 -1.63 -0.96
CA GLY A 325 19.44 -1.04 0.36
C GLY A 325 18.45 0.14 0.39
N THR A 326 17.55 0.18 1.39
CA THR A 326 16.94 1.44 1.89
C THR A 326 18.05 2.50 2.00
N PRO A 327 17.86 3.76 1.55
CA PRO A 327 18.91 4.77 1.65
C PRO A 327 19.44 4.81 3.08
N ALA A 328 20.77 4.68 3.26
CA ALA A 328 21.41 4.57 4.58
C ALA A 328 21.08 5.70 5.57
N ARG A 329 20.41 6.76 5.10
CA ARG A 329 19.91 7.89 5.89
C ARG A 329 18.63 7.59 6.68
N ASP A 330 17.87 6.54 6.36
CA ASP A 330 16.55 6.21 6.94
C ASP A 330 16.57 5.08 7.98
N THR A 331 17.74 4.80 8.55
CA THR A 331 17.96 3.63 9.42
C THR A 331 18.55 3.94 10.81
N LEU A 332 18.99 5.18 11.06
CA LEU A 332 19.54 5.60 12.36
C LEU A 332 19.01 6.98 12.79
N PHE A 333 18.39 7.02 13.96
CA PHE A 333 17.70 8.20 14.47
C PHE A 333 18.08 8.52 15.93
N ASP A 334 17.72 9.71 16.36
CA ASP A 334 17.89 10.24 17.71
C ASP A 334 16.60 10.92 18.18
N LEU A 335 16.33 10.89 19.49
CA LEU A 335 15.18 11.53 20.11
C LEU A 335 15.57 12.95 20.56
N SER A 336 15.26 13.94 19.74
CA SER A 336 15.50 15.35 20.02
C SER A 336 14.32 16.01 20.75
N TRP A 337 14.62 17.09 21.48
CA TRP A 337 13.64 17.88 22.24
C TRP A 337 13.65 19.36 21.81
N PRO A 338 13.25 19.69 20.56
CA PRO A 338 13.21 21.06 20.10
C PRO A 338 12.14 21.90 20.83
N PRO A 339 12.32 23.23 20.96
CA PRO A 339 11.34 24.12 21.53
C PRO A 339 10.03 24.16 20.71
N VAL A 340 8.90 24.19 21.41
CA VAL A 340 7.56 24.32 20.83
C VAL A 340 6.84 25.56 21.36
N ARG A 341 5.76 25.96 20.67
CA ARG A 341 4.93 27.06 21.14
C ARG A 341 4.09 26.58 22.33
N PRO A 342 4.06 27.34 23.45
CA PRO A 342 3.18 27.02 24.57
C PRO A 342 1.71 27.20 24.17
N GLY A 343 0.81 26.45 24.79
CA GLY A 343 -0.64 26.59 24.64
C GLY A 343 -1.18 27.78 25.44
N GLU A 344 -2.50 27.92 25.48
CA GLU A 344 -3.16 28.92 26.32
C GLU A 344 -3.18 28.47 27.79
N PRO A 345 -2.68 29.28 28.74
CA PRO A 345 -2.71 28.93 30.16
C PRO A 345 -4.14 28.73 30.67
N VAL A 346 -4.38 27.63 31.37
CA VAL A 346 -5.66 27.41 32.07
C VAL A 346 -5.68 28.05 33.45
N ALA A 347 -6.85 28.56 33.83
CA ALA A 347 -7.07 29.18 35.15
C ALA A 347 -7.41 28.15 36.24
N GLU A 348 -7.85 26.95 35.85
CA GLU A 348 -8.27 25.87 36.74
C GLU A 348 -7.75 24.52 36.21
N LEU A 349 -7.28 23.67 37.13
CA LEU A 349 -6.80 22.32 36.83
C LEU A 349 -7.05 21.37 38.02
N ALA A 350 -7.07 20.07 37.75
CA ALA A 350 -7.14 19.04 38.78
C ALA A 350 -5.76 18.40 39.03
N VAL A 351 -5.47 18.00 40.27
CA VAL A 351 -4.26 17.26 40.63
C VAL A 351 -4.64 16.01 41.42
N LEU A 352 -4.16 14.85 40.96
CA LEU A 352 -4.33 13.55 41.60
C LEU A 352 -3.23 13.33 42.64
N GLY A 353 -3.54 13.60 43.90
CA GLY A 353 -2.55 13.55 44.99
C GLY A 353 -1.52 14.69 44.97
N GLY A 354 -0.44 14.55 45.75
CA GLY A 354 0.65 15.54 45.81
C GLY A 354 0.25 16.87 46.49
N PRO A 355 -0.06 16.87 47.80
CA PRO A 355 -0.55 18.06 48.52
C PRO A 355 0.44 19.23 48.49
N GLU A 356 1.74 18.95 48.43
CA GLU A 356 2.79 19.97 48.30
C GLU A 356 2.70 20.71 46.95
N LEU A 357 2.47 19.99 45.85
CA LEU A 357 2.28 20.58 44.53
C LEU A 357 0.98 21.39 44.49
N VAL A 358 -0.09 20.86 45.08
CA VAL A 358 -1.38 21.57 45.19
C VAL A 358 -1.22 22.89 45.95
N ALA A 359 -0.51 22.88 47.09
CA ALA A 359 -0.23 24.08 47.86
C ALA A 359 0.59 25.10 47.05
N ALA A 360 1.68 24.65 46.41
CA ALA A 360 2.56 25.51 45.60
C ALA A 360 1.83 26.15 44.40
N LEU A 361 0.92 25.44 43.76
CA LEU A 361 0.13 25.98 42.63
C LEU A 361 -0.93 26.98 43.11
N ARG A 362 -1.59 26.71 44.25
CA ARG A 362 -2.58 27.63 44.85
C ARG A 362 -1.95 28.94 45.33
N GLU A 363 -0.79 28.87 45.99
CA GLU A 363 -0.04 30.07 46.43
C GLU A 363 0.32 30.99 45.27
N ARG A 364 0.52 30.42 44.08
CA ARG A 364 0.86 31.15 42.87
C ARG A 364 -0.36 31.51 42.00
N GLY A 365 -1.56 31.38 42.55
CA GLY A 365 -2.80 31.94 41.98
C GLY A 365 -3.58 31.04 41.03
N LEU A 366 -3.21 29.75 40.88
CA LEU A 366 -4.01 28.78 40.12
C LEU A 366 -5.14 28.21 40.98
N ARG A 367 -6.32 28.03 40.38
CA ARG A 367 -7.40 27.26 41.03
C ARG A 367 -7.11 25.78 40.84
N VAL A 368 -6.82 25.09 41.94
CA VAL A 368 -6.48 23.66 41.92
C VAL A 368 -7.50 22.87 42.70
N THR A 369 -8.15 21.93 42.02
CA THR A 369 -9.01 20.91 42.62
C THR A 369 -8.13 19.71 42.94
N GLU A 370 -8.01 19.39 44.23
CA GLU A 370 -7.32 18.18 44.67
C GLU A 370 -8.30 17.02 44.56
N VAL A 371 -7.95 16.00 43.77
CA VAL A 371 -8.80 14.85 43.49
C VAL A 371 -8.16 13.62 44.10
N ASP A 372 -8.96 12.79 44.75
CA ASP A 372 -8.50 11.51 45.30
C ASP A 372 -8.12 10.57 44.14
N PRO A 373 -6.89 10.02 44.10
CA PRO A 373 -6.53 9.00 43.12
C PRO A 373 -7.51 7.82 43.07
N ASP A 374 -8.21 7.52 44.17
CA ASP A 374 -9.20 6.45 44.28
C ASP A 374 -10.61 6.84 43.88
N ASP A 375 -10.93 8.13 43.81
CA ASP A 375 -12.19 8.65 43.29
C ASP A 375 -11.95 9.71 42.20
N LEU A 376 -11.78 9.21 40.97
CA LEU A 376 -11.53 10.06 39.81
C LEU A 376 -12.77 10.87 39.38
N ALA A 377 -13.97 10.63 39.94
CA ALA A 377 -15.21 11.24 39.46
C ALA A 377 -15.19 12.78 39.51
N GLU A 378 -14.43 13.35 40.44
CA GLU A 378 -14.31 14.80 40.64
C GLU A 378 -13.32 15.49 39.68
N ALA A 379 -12.52 14.72 38.92
CA ALA A 379 -11.58 15.28 37.94
C ALA A 379 -12.32 15.83 36.71
N SER A 380 -12.38 17.15 36.60
CA SER A 380 -12.91 17.87 35.43
C SER A 380 -11.85 18.80 34.84
N GLY A 381 -11.67 18.77 33.51
CA GLY A 381 -10.63 19.54 32.82
C GLY A 381 -9.24 18.88 32.81
N PRO A 382 -8.16 19.66 32.54
CA PRO A 382 -6.80 19.14 32.52
C PRO A 382 -6.37 18.61 33.90
N THR A 383 -5.92 17.35 33.95
CA THR A 383 -5.59 16.67 35.20
C THR A 383 -4.10 16.31 35.25
N LEU A 384 -3.44 16.63 36.36
CA LEU A 384 -2.04 16.28 36.63
C LEU A 384 -1.95 15.08 37.59
N ALA A 385 -1.09 14.12 37.28
CA ALA A 385 -0.67 13.07 38.21
C ALA A 385 0.84 13.22 38.51
N PRO A 386 1.23 13.89 39.61
CA PRO A 386 2.62 13.98 40.03
C PRO A 386 3.16 12.61 40.46
N LEU A 387 4.22 12.17 39.81
CA LEU A 387 4.93 10.92 40.17
C LEU A 387 6.05 11.15 41.18
N PHE A 388 6.48 12.41 41.36
CA PHE A 388 7.34 12.82 42.46
C PHE A 388 6.47 13.06 43.70
N GLY A 389 6.57 12.18 44.71
CA GLY A 389 5.84 12.30 45.98
C GLY A 389 4.90 11.14 46.31
N ILE A 390 4.64 10.21 45.37
CA ILE A 390 3.88 8.97 45.64
C ILE A 390 4.61 8.08 46.68
N ASP A 391 5.92 8.25 46.84
CA ASP A 391 6.76 7.57 47.84
C ASP A 391 6.68 8.16 49.26
N ASN A 392 6.07 9.33 49.51
CA ASN A 392 6.03 9.89 50.88
C ASN A 392 4.96 9.23 51.79
N ARG A 393 4.20 8.25 51.29
CA ARG A 393 3.14 7.55 52.05
C ARG A 393 3.56 6.22 52.67
N ASN A 394 4.70 5.64 52.30
CA ASN A 394 5.20 4.38 52.89
C ASN A 394 6.62 4.56 53.45
N GLU A 395 6.82 4.13 54.70
CA GLU A 395 8.08 4.25 55.46
C GLU A 395 9.23 3.33 54.95
N ASP A 396 9.04 2.61 53.84
CA ASP A 396 10.00 1.64 53.31
C ASP A 396 10.86 2.25 52.18
N ARG A 397 11.81 3.10 52.60
CA ARG A 397 12.87 3.64 51.72
C ARG A 397 13.89 2.56 51.36
N THR A 398 13.55 1.73 50.39
CA THR A 398 14.57 0.98 49.63
C THR A 398 15.04 1.89 48.47
N ASP A 399 16.29 2.36 48.54
CA ASP A 399 16.98 3.18 47.54
C ASP A 399 17.30 2.41 46.23
N ASP A 400 16.57 1.33 45.91
CA ASP A 400 16.80 0.48 44.74
C ASP A 400 15.95 0.92 43.52
N PRO A 401 16.55 1.49 42.46
CA PRO A 401 15.81 2.04 41.32
C PRO A 401 14.95 1.02 40.55
N PRO A 402 15.38 -0.24 40.31
CA PRO A 402 14.50 -1.27 39.73
C PRO A 402 13.27 -1.56 40.59
N ALA A 403 13.41 -1.81 41.90
CA ALA A 403 12.27 -2.04 42.77
C ALA A 403 11.30 -0.83 42.78
N ARG A 404 11.84 0.40 42.76
CA ARG A 404 11.04 1.61 42.62
C ARG A 404 10.37 1.72 41.25
N ALA A 405 11.04 1.34 40.16
CA ALA A 405 10.47 1.28 38.81
C ALA A 405 9.27 0.31 38.74
N HIS A 406 9.38 -0.87 39.37
CA HIS A 406 8.27 -1.82 39.48
C HIS A 406 7.06 -1.21 40.20
N ARG A 407 7.26 -0.63 41.39
CA ARG A 407 6.16 -0.05 42.17
C ARG A 407 5.51 1.13 41.43
N LEU A 408 6.32 2.03 40.88
CA LEU A 408 5.83 3.23 40.22
C LEU A 408 5.14 2.90 38.89
N ALA A 409 5.66 1.95 38.11
CA ALA A 409 5.01 1.49 36.89
C ALA A 409 3.70 0.74 37.17
N ALA A 410 3.61 -0.04 38.26
CA ALA A 410 2.37 -0.68 38.68
C ALA A 410 1.31 0.36 39.10
N ALA A 411 1.68 1.36 39.92
CA ALA A 411 0.78 2.44 40.31
C ALA A 411 0.32 3.29 39.11
N ALA A 412 1.23 3.57 38.16
CA ALA A 412 0.88 4.25 36.92
C ALA A 412 -0.05 3.41 36.04
N LEU A 413 0.16 2.09 35.96
CA LEU A 413 -0.71 1.16 35.23
C LEU A 413 -2.14 1.18 35.80
N GLU A 414 -2.29 1.09 37.12
CA GLU A 414 -3.59 1.19 37.78
C GLU A 414 -4.28 2.52 37.47
N LEU A 415 -3.53 3.62 37.42
CA LEU A 415 -4.08 4.93 37.09
C LEU A 415 -4.48 5.04 35.62
N VAL A 416 -3.66 4.50 34.70
CA VAL A 416 -3.98 4.40 33.27
C VAL A 416 -5.26 3.59 33.08
N GLN A 417 -5.38 2.41 33.69
CA GLN A 417 -6.55 1.53 33.59
C GLN A 417 -7.82 2.22 34.10
N ARG A 418 -7.77 2.85 35.27
CA ARG A 418 -8.92 3.58 35.82
C ARG A 418 -9.29 4.80 34.99
N TRP A 419 -8.31 5.54 34.46
CA TRP A 419 -8.58 6.70 33.61
C TRP A 419 -9.14 6.30 32.24
N ALA A 420 -8.64 5.20 31.67
CA ALA A 420 -9.13 4.62 30.42
C ALA A 420 -10.59 4.14 30.55
N ALA A 421 -11.00 3.64 31.72
CA ALA A 421 -12.37 3.20 31.99
C ALA A 421 -13.40 4.34 32.14
N ARG A 422 -12.97 5.61 32.22
CA ARG A 422 -13.87 6.77 32.37
C ARG A 422 -14.52 7.17 31.05
N SER A 423 -15.85 7.33 31.07
CA SER A 423 -16.63 7.88 29.95
C SER A 423 -16.46 9.40 29.76
N GLN A 424 -16.05 10.14 30.80
CA GLN A 424 -15.86 11.58 30.75
C GLN A 424 -14.64 11.96 29.87
N PRO A 425 -14.73 13.03 29.06
CA PRO A 425 -13.59 13.53 28.28
C PRO A 425 -12.53 14.16 29.22
N GLY A 426 -11.25 13.95 28.92
CA GLY A 426 -10.16 14.55 29.68
C GLY A 426 -8.80 13.89 29.41
N VAL A 427 -7.73 14.68 29.56
CA VAL A 427 -6.34 14.23 29.42
C VAL A 427 -5.72 14.11 30.80
N LEU A 428 -5.17 12.93 31.11
CA LEU A 428 -4.34 12.71 32.28
C LEU A 428 -2.88 12.96 31.91
N THR A 429 -2.26 13.96 32.54
CA THR A 429 -0.86 14.30 32.33
C THR A 429 0.00 13.76 33.47
N PHE A 430 0.85 12.79 33.17
CA PHE A 430 1.83 12.26 34.11
C PHE A 430 3.00 13.24 34.24
N LEU A 431 3.15 13.79 35.45
CA LEU A 431 4.13 14.82 35.76
C LEU A 431 5.34 14.17 36.43
N THR A 432 6.49 14.26 35.76
CA THR A 432 7.76 13.64 36.16
C THR A 432 8.83 14.70 36.40
N ARG A 433 9.95 14.31 37.02
CA ARG A 433 11.10 15.20 37.21
C ARG A 433 12.39 14.46 36.89
N GLY A 434 13.05 14.88 35.81
CA GLY A 434 14.29 14.31 35.32
C GLY A 434 14.18 12.85 34.84
N ALA A 435 13.00 12.44 34.37
CA ALA A 435 12.78 11.12 33.78
C ALA A 435 13.56 10.93 32.47
N ILE A 436 13.61 11.96 31.63
CA ILE A 436 14.28 11.88 30.31
C ILE A 436 15.80 12.14 30.39
N ASP A 437 16.28 12.69 31.50
CA ASP A 437 17.68 13.06 31.73
C ASP A 437 18.45 12.05 32.60
N GLY A 438 17.82 10.90 32.93
CA GLY A 438 18.42 9.86 33.77
C GLY A 438 18.59 10.24 35.25
N HIS A 439 17.86 11.24 35.76
CA HIS A 439 17.78 11.55 37.20
C HIS A 439 16.80 10.63 37.93
N ASP A 440 15.70 10.23 37.28
CA ASP A 440 14.71 9.32 37.83
C ASP A 440 14.43 8.16 36.88
N LEU A 441 15.14 7.04 37.09
CA LEU A 441 15.00 5.83 36.28
C LEU A 441 13.63 5.16 36.44
N ALA A 442 13.01 5.26 37.61
CA ALA A 442 11.67 4.71 37.83
C ALA A 442 10.63 5.50 37.03
N ALA A 443 10.74 6.83 37.00
CA ALA A 443 9.91 7.67 36.15
C ALA A 443 10.17 7.42 34.66
N ALA A 444 11.40 7.15 34.24
CA ALA A 444 11.72 6.73 32.87
C ALA A 444 10.98 5.44 32.48
N ALA A 445 10.86 4.46 33.39
CA ALA A 445 10.06 3.27 33.14
C ALA A 445 8.57 3.59 32.93
N VAL A 446 8.00 4.52 33.71
CA VAL A 446 6.62 4.96 33.52
C VAL A 446 6.43 5.64 32.17
N TRP A 447 7.40 6.43 31.70
CA TRP A 447 7.36 7.02 30.36
C TRP A 447 7.17 5.96 29.27
N GLY A 448 7.90 4.84 29.34
CA GLY A 448 7.73 3.73 28.40
C GLY A 448 6.32 3.12 28.44
N LEU A 449 5.80 2.87 29.64
CA LEU A 449 4.44 2.34 29.85
C LEU A 449 3.37 3.29 29.27
N VAL A 450 3.46 4.58 29.60
CA VAL A 450 2.49 5.59 29.20
C VAL A 450 2.58 5.86 27.70
N ARG A 451 3.75 5.74 27.07
CA ARG A 451 3.87 5.79 25.59
C ARG A 451 3.06 4.69 24.91
N SER A 452 3.10 3.45 25.43
CA SER A 452 2.20 2.39 24.95
C SER A 452 0.74 2.75 25.20
N ALA A 453 0.41 3.30 26.39
CA ALA A 453 -0.95 3.77 26.68
C ALA A 453 -1.40 4.95 25.78
N GLN A 454 -0.50 5.79 25.27
CA GLN A 454 -0.79 6.86 24.31
C GLN A 454 -1.12 6.31 22.94
N THR A 455 -0.39 5.28 22.50
CA THR A 455 -0.69 4.58 21.25
C THR A 455 -1.98 3.79 21.36
N GLU A 456 -2.23 3.17 22.52
CA GLU A 456 -3.46 2.44 22.79
C GLU A 456 -4.65 3.37 23.05
N HIS A 457 -4.50 4.55 23.65
CA HIS A 457 -5.61 5.50 23.88
C HIS A 457 -5.21 6.93 23.46
N PRO A 458 -5.23 7.23 22.16
CA PRO A 458 -4.84 8.55 21.65
C PRO A 458 -5.65 9.68 22.30
N GLY A 459 -4.95 10.74 22.70
CA GLY A 459 -5.57 11.92 23.31
C GLY A 459 -6.04 11.75 24.76
N ARG A 460 -5.84 10.61 25.41
CA ARG A 460 -6.22 10.40 26.83
C ARG A 460 -5.09 10.65 27.82
N PHE A 461 -3.84 10.54 27.36
CA PHE A 461 -2.65 10.61 28.21
C PHE A 461 -1.59 11.55 27.64
N SER A 462 -0.95 12.34 28.50
CA SER A 462 0.22 13.16 28.17
C SER A 462 1.34 12.94 29.18
N LEU A 463 2.58 13.20 28.76
CA LEU A 463 3.78 13.09 29.56
C LEU A 463 4.45 14.47 29.65
N LEU A 464 4.72 14.94 30.86
CA LEU A 464 5.44 16.19 31.09
C LEU A 464 6.58 15.94 32.08
N ASP A 465 7.82 16.15 31.65
CA ASP A 465 8.99 16.07 32.53
C ASP A 465 9.46 17.47 32.94
N LEU A 466 9.61 17.69 34.23
CA LEU A 466 10.11 18.93 34.81
C LEU A 466 11.62 18.92 34.94
N ASP A 467 12.20 20.12 34.90
CA ASP A 467 13.62 20.32 35.12
C ASP A 467 14.02 19.85 36.54
N PRO A 468 14.96 18.92 36.69
CA PRO A 468 15.44 18.51 38.01
C PRO A 468 16.16 19.63 38.76
N ALA A 469 16.66 20.67 38.06
CA ALA A 469 17.32 21.82 38.66
C ALA A 469 16.35 22.96 39.04
N ASP A 470 15.11 22.93 38.55
CA ASP A 470 14.05 23.89 38.89
C ASP A 470 12.86 23.16 39.55
N PRO A 471 12.84 23.08 40.90
CA PRO A 471 11.81 22.33 41.60
C PRO A 471 10.42 22.98 41.54
N ASP A 472 10.34 24.23 41.05
CA ASP A 472 9.18 25.12 41.18
C ASP A 472 8.85 25.80 39.84
N PRO A 473 8.33 25.06 38.85
CA PRO A 473 8.05 25.63 37.54
C PRO A 473 7.01 26.76 37.62
N ALA A 474 7.19 27.79 36.79
CA ALA A 474 6.24 28.89 36.70
C ALA A 474 4.81 28.36 36.37
N PRO A 475 3.77 28.69 37.16
CA PRO A 475 2.44 28.11 37.00
C PRO A 475 1.84 28.33 35.62
N ALA A 476 2.11 29.48 35.00
CA ALA A 476 1.67 29.79 33.65
C ALA A 476 2.31 28.90 32.58
N ALA A 477 3.57 28.49 32.77
CA ALA A 477 4.26 27.59 31.83
C ALA A 477 3.78 26.14 32.02
N LEU A 478 3.55 25.73 33.27
CA LEU A 478 2.97 24.42 33.58
C LEU A 478 1.54 24.29 33.03
N SER A 479 0.69 25.29 33.24
CA SER A 479 -0.70 25.26 32.75
C SER A 479 -0.79 25.39 31.23
N ALA A 480 0.10 26.15 30.60
CA ALA A 480 0.19 26.24 29.14
C ALA A 480 0.69 24.95 28.47
N ALA A 481 1.43 24.08 29.18
CA ALA A 481 1.84 22.78 28.66
C ALA A 481 0.64 21.83 28.50
N LEU A 482 -0.35 21.94 29.39
CA LEU A 482 -1.53 21.06 29.44
C LEU A 482 -2.52 21.25 28.29
N THR A 483 -2.42 22.36 27.56
CA THR A 483 -3.31 22.71 26.45
C THR A 483 -2.66 22.59 25.10
N THR A 484 -1.46 22.01 25.02
CA THR A 484 -0.80 21.74 23.74
C THR A 484 -1.27 20.41 23.14
N ASP A 485 -1.22 20.32 21.81
CA ASP A 485 -1.47 19.06 21.08
C ASP A 485 -0.25 18.10 21.11
N GLU A 486 0.72 18.37 21.97
CA GLU A 486 1.95 17.59 22.09
C GLU A 486 1.83 16.57 23.24
N PRO A 487 1.89 15.26 22.96
CA PRO A 487 1.68 14.22 23.98
C PRO A 487 2.90 13.98 24.87
N GLN A 488 4.08 14.49 24.49
CA GLN A 488 5.34 14.27 25.19
C GLN A 488 6.13 15.57 25.25
N LEU A 489 6.23 16.12 26.47
CA LEU A 489 6.75 17.44 26.74
C LEU A 489 7.84 17.42 27.81
N ALA A 490 8.76 18.36 27.70
CA ALA A 490 9.72 18.68 28.74
C ALA A 490 9.72 20.19 29.00
N LEU A 491 9.64 20.58 30.27
CA LEU A 491 9.78 21.98 30.69
C LEU A 491 11.19 22.17 31.23
N ARG A 492 12.02 22.95 30.55
CA ARG A 492 13.42 23.22 30.91
C ARG A 492 13.68 24.72 30.89
N GLY A 493 14.14 25.30 32.01
CA GLY A 493 14.38 26.74 32.13
C GLY A 493 13.23 27.63 31.63
N GLY A 494 11.98 27.25 31.92
CA GLY A 494 10.77 27.97 31.48
C GLY A 494 10.38 27.80 30.00
N ARG A 495 11.10 26.97 29.24
CA ARG A 495 10.81 26.68 27.83
C ARG A 495 10.16 25.31 27.68
N LEU A 496 9.10 25.25 26.89
CA LEU A 496 8.43 24.01 26.55
C LEU A 496 9.13 23.37 25.34
N LEU A 497 9.54 22.12 25.49
CA LEU A 497 10.18 21.28 24.47
C LEU A 497 9.27 20.08 24.19
N ALA A 498 9.25 19.60 22.95
CA ALA A 498 8.48 18.40 22.59
C ALA A 498 9.36 17.34 21.93
N ALA A 499 9.04 16.07 22.16
CA ALA A 499 9.80 14.95 21.62
C ALA A 499 9.70 14.88 20.08
N ARG A 500 10.83 14.71 19.39
CA ARG A 500 10.92 14.57 17.93
C ARG A 500 12.00 13.56 17.55
N LEU A 501 11.65 12.59 16.72
CA LEU A 501 12.61 11.73 16.08
C LEU A 501 13.31 12.49 14.94
N VAL A 502 14.64 12.53 14.96
CA VAL A 502 15.47 13.18 13.94
C VAL A 502 16.53 12.22 13.44
N ARG A 503 16.96 12.38 12.18
CA ARG A 503 18.07 11.57 11.65
C ARG A 503 19.33 11.86 12.44
N ALA A 504 20.04 10.80 12.84
CA ALA A 504 21.36 10.95 13.41
C ALA A 504 22.29 11.60 12.36
N GLY A 505 22.93 12.73 12.70
CA GLY A 505 23.92 13.35 11.82
C GLY A 505 25.14 12.44 11.62
N ALA A 506 25.90 12.66 10.53
CA ALA A 506 27.16 11.95 10.32
C ALA A 506 28.10 12.19 11.51
N ALA A 507 28.56 11.12 12.15
CA ALA A 507 29.36 11.17 13.36
C ALA A 507 30.54 12.14 13.20
N THR A 508 30.67 13.11 14.10
CA THR A 508 31.97 13.70 14.37
C THR A 508 32.76 12.65 15.12
N THR A 509 33.70 11.99 14.45
CA THR A 509 34.61 11.02 15.05
C THR A 509 35.44 11.70 16.14
N THR A 510 34.91 11.79 17.35
CA THR A 510 35.66 12.01 18.57
C THR A 510 35.99 10.63 19.11
N GLY A 511 37.29 10.31 19.15
CA GLY A 511 37.83 8.96 19.32
C GLY A 511 37.04 8.05 20.26
N ALA A 512 36.30 7.11 19.67
CA ALA A 512 35.75 5.98 20.39
C ALA A 512 36.92 5.19 21.01
N ALA A 513 36.80 4.78 22.27
CA ALA A 513 37.75 3.86 22.86
C ALA A 513 37.67 2.54 22.09
N ALA A 514 38.74 2.17 21.40
CA ALA A 514 38.84 0.89 20.73
C ALA A 514 38.59 -0.24 21.74
N TRP A 515 37.82 -1.26 21.35
CA TRP A 515 37.65 -2.46 22.15
C TRP A 515 39.03 -3.05 22.45
N ASP A 516 39.34 -3.28 23.73
CA ASP A 516 40.62 -3.85 24.13
C ASP A 516 40.63 -5.34 23.75
N PRO A 517 41.45 -5.77 22.76
CA PRO A 517 41.47 -7.15 22.31
C PRO A 517 42.01 -8.13 23.37
N ASP A 518 42.72 -7.63 24.39
CA ASP A 518 43.29 -8.43 25.48
C ASP A 518 42.39 -8.40 26.76
N GLY A 519 41.33 -7.58 26.75
CA GLY A 519 40.31 -7.49 27.80
C GLY A 519 39.12 -8.42 27.57
N THR A 520 38.36 -8.69 28.64
CA THR A 520 37.18 -9.56 28.59
C THR A 520 35.92 -8.75 28.25
N VAL A 521 35.11 -9.23 27.30
CA VAL A 521 33.77 -8.67 26.98
C VAL A 521 32.67 -9.57 27.56
N LEU A 522 31.83 -9.03 28.44
CA LEU A 522 30.66 -9.71 28.98
C LEU A 522 29.45 -9.48 28.08
N VAL A 523 28.85 -10.56 27.55
CA VAL A 523 27.62 -10.50 26.75
C VAL A 523 26.50 -11.27 27.45
N THR A 524 25.46 -10.57 27.90
CA THR A 524 24.28 -11.20 28.51
C THR A 524 23.19 -11.44 27.47
N GLY A 525 22.48 -12.56 27.56
CA GLY A 525 21.52 -12.97 26.52
C GLY A 525 22.19 -13.46 25.23
N ALA A 526 23.50 -13.72 25.25
CA ALA A 526 24.31 -14.12 24.10
C ALA A 526 23.86 -15.40 23.40
N THR A 527 23.14 -16.26 24.11
CA THR A 527 22.71 -17.57 23.60
C THR A 527 21.45 -17.50 22.71
N GLY A 528 20.84 -16.32 22.55
CA GLY A 528 19.74 -16.09 21.62
C GLY A 528 20.22 -15.84 20.17
N GLY A 529 19.31 -15.88 19.19
CA GLY A 529 19.63 -15.71 17.76
C GLY A 529 20.50 -14.48 17.47
N LEU A 530 20.06 -13.29 17.89
CA LEU A 530 20.81 -12.03 17.74
C LEU A 530 22.13 -12.02 18.53
N GLY A 531 22.14 -12.61 19.73
CA GLY A 531 23.32 -12.62 20.59
C GLY A 531 24.48 -13.40 19.96
N ARG A 532 24.19 -14.50 19.25
CA ARG A 532 25.21 -15.29 18.56
C ARG A 532 25.82 -14.52 17.38
N GLU A 533 25.00 -13.86 16.56
CA GLU A 533 25.51 -13.06 15.45
C GLU A 533 26.37 -11.88 15.94
N LEU A 534 25.97 -11.24 17.04
CA LEU A 534 26.79 -10.19 17.64
C LEU A 534 28.13 -10.73 18.18
N VAL A 535 28.14 -11.90 18.81
CA VAL A 535 29.40 -12.53 19.26
C VAL A 535 30.34 -12.81 18.08
N ARG A 536 29.81 -13.32 16.96
CA ARG A 536 30.62 -13.51 15.74
C ARG A 536 31.20 -12.20 15.23
N HIS A 537 30.37 -11.15 15.20
CA HIS A 537 30.77 -9.80 14.77
C HIS A 537 31.87 -9.19 15.66
N LEU A 538 31.75 -9.34 16.99
CA LEU A 538 32.75 -8.84 17.94
C LEU A 538 34.12 -9.52 17.78
N VAL A 539 34.13 -10.83 17.47
CA VAL A 539 35.38 -11.56 17.22
C VAL A 539 35.96 -11.19 15.85
N ALA A 540 35.14 -11.17 14.80
CA ALA A 540 35.59 -10.98 13.43
C ALA A 540 36.01 -9.54 13.11
N GLU A 541 35.20 -8.55 13.50
CA GLU A 541 35.39 -7.14 13.11
C GLU A 541 36.06 -6.30 14.20
N HIS A 542 35.81 -6.61 15.48
CA HIS A 542 36.42 -5.87 16.61
C HIS A 542 37.60 -6.58 17.26
N GLY A 543 37.97 -7.78 16.77
CA GLY A 543 39.14 -8.52 17.24
C GLY A 543 39.09 -8.95 18.71
N VAL A 544 37.88 -9.07 19.29
CA VAL A 544 37.70 -9.47 20.68
C VAL A 544 38.10 -10.94 20.86
N ARG A 545 39.07 -11.21 21.74
CA ARG A 545 39.61 -12.57 21.94
C ARG A 545 39.09 -13.29 23.18
N ARG A 546 38.46 -12.57 24.12
CA ARG A 546 38.00 -13.11 25.41
C ARG A 546 36.55 -12.70 25.62
N LEU A 547 35.62 -13.67 25.61
CA LEU A 547 34.20 -13.42 25.83
C LEU A 547 33.66 -14.21 27.01
N LEU A 548 32.92 -13.51 27.87
CA LEU A 548 32.12 -14.12 28.94
C LEU A 548 30.64 -14.06 28.53
N LEU A 549 30.06 -15.21 28.17
CA LEU A 549 28.67 -15.30 27.71
C LEU A 549 27.78 -15.75 28.86
N ALA A 550 26.80 -14.92 29.24
CA ALA A 550 25.92 -15.18 30.37
C ALA A 550 24.45 -15.34 29.93
N SER A 551 23.81 -16.42 30.36
CA SER A 551 22.36 -16.62 30.23
C SER A 551 21.83 -17.57 31.30
N ARG A 552 20.52 -17.57 31.57
CA ARG A 552 19.92 -18.47 32.58
C ARG A 552 20.19 -19.96 32.33
N ARG A 553 20.35 -20.35 31.05
CA ARG A 553 20.61 -21.75 30.65
C ARG A 553 22.12 -22.07 30.59
N GLY A 554 22.97 -21.05 30.48
CA GLY A 554 24.43 -21.22 30.39
C GLY A 554 24.84 -22.22 29.30
N PRO A 555 25.76 -23.17 29.60
CA PRO A 555 26.20 -24.19 28.65
C PRO A 555 25.09 -25.10 28.09
N ALA A 556 23.96 -25.22 28.79
CA ALA A 556 22.82 -26.02 28.33
C ALA A 556 21.95 -25.31 27.26
N ALA A 557 22.34 -24.12 26.81
CA ALA A 557 21.64 -23.41 25.75
C ALA A 557 21.99 -23.97 24.35
N GLU A 558 20.96 -24.13 23.52
CA GLU A 558 21.08 -24.70 22.17
C GLU A 558 21.99 -23.84 21.26
N GLY A 559 22.91 -24.49 20.55
CA GLY A 559 23.81 -23.86 19.57
C GLY A 559 25.07 -23.22 20.15
N VAL A 560 25.24 -23.19 21.47
CA VAL A 560 26.40 -22.56 22.13
C VAL A 560 27.69 -23.36 21.97
N GLU A 561 27.63 -24.68 22.01
CA GLU A 561 28.81 -25.55 21.79
C GLU A 561 29.43 -25.35 20.40
N ARG A 562 28.59 -25.15 19.37
CA ARG A 562 29.06 -24.86 18.00
C ARG A 562 29.71 -23.49 17.91
N LEU A 563 29.13 -22.47 18.55
CA LEU A 563 29.67 -21.11 18.59
C LEU A 563 31.10 -21.07 19.17
N GLY A 564 31.35 -21.83 20.23
CA GLY A 564 32.69 -21.94 20.84
C GLY A 564 33.72 -22.67 19.97
N ALA A 565 33.29 -23.59 19.10
CA ALA A 565 34.17 -24.33 18.19
C ALA A 565 34.46 -23.59 16.88
N GLU A 566 33.57 -22.68 16.47
CA GLU A 566 33.65 -21.93 15.21
C GLU A 566 34.56 -20.69 15.27
N LEU A 567 34.79 -20.13 16.47
CA LEU A 567 35.43 -18.84 16.66
C LEU A 567 36.84 -18.99 17.28
N ASP A 568 37.81 -18.25 16.75
CA ASP A 568 39.18 -18.16 17.28
C ASP A 568 39.25 -17.20 18.48
N ALA A 569 38.49 -17.50 19.54
CA ALA A 569 38.40 -16.71 20.77
C ALA A 569 38.17 -17.61 22.00
N ASP A 570 38.66 -17.19 23.16
CA ASP A 570 38.37 -17.84 24.43
C ASP A 570 36.98 -17.44 24.95
N ILE A 571 36.03 -18.35 24.77
CA ILE A 571 34.62 -18.15 25.08
C ILE A 571 34.26 -18.95 26.34
N ARG A 572 33.98 -18.26 27.43
CA ARG A 572 33.48 -18.86 28.67
C ARG A 572 31.98 -18.64 28.79
N VAL A 573 31.21 -19.72 28.89
CA VAL A 573 29.75 -19.67 29.01
C VAL A 573 29.33 -19.97 30.45
N VAL A 574 28.56 -19.08 31.07
CA VAL A 574 28.14 -19.20 32.47
C VAL A 574 26.62 -19.13 32.59
N ALA A 575 26.05 -20.05 33.38
CA ALA A 575 24.66 -19.96 33.78
C ALA A 575 24.52 -18.84 34.82
N CYS A 576 23.83 -17.76 34.49
CA CYS A 576 23.64 -16.62 35.36
C CYS A 576 22.27 -15.99 35.09
N ASP A 577 21.49 -15.78 36.16
CA ASP A 577 20.32 -14.90 36.11
C ASP A 577 20.75 -13.48 36.46
N VAL A 578 20.72 -12.60 35.47
CA VAL A 578 21.15 -11.20 35.64
C VAL A 578 20.24 -10.42 36.58
N ALA A 579 19.01 -10.88 36.82
CA ALA A 579 18.11 -10.26 37.80
C ALA A 579 18.54 -10.50 39.26
N ASP A 580 19.40 -11.49 39.52
CA ASP A 580 19.95 -11.75 40.85
C ASP A 580 21.27 -10.98 41.07
N PRO A 581 21.31 -9.98 41.98
CA PRO A 581 22.50 -9.17 42.21
C PRO A 581 23.69 -9.98 42.73
N ALA A 582 23.46 -11.05 43.51
CA ALA A 582 24.53 -11.89 44.02
C ALA A 582 25.16 -12.72 42.91
N ALA A 583 24.34 -13.26 42.00
CA ALA A 583 24.81 -14.00 40.84
C ALA A 583 25.60 -13.11 39.86
N VAL A 584 25.21 -11.85 39.68
CA VAL A 584 25.96 -10.89 38.86
C VAL A 584 27.29 -10.52 39.50
N ALA A 585 27.33 -10.30 40.82
CA ALA A 585 28.57 -10.02 41.54
C ALA A 585 29.55 -11.20 41.45
N GLU A 586 29.07 -12.44 41.58
CA GLU A 586 29.88 -13.65 41.38
C GLU A 586 30.38 -13.76 39.93
N LEU A 587 29.52 -13.49 38.94
CA LEU A 587 29.88 -13.53 37.53
C LEU A 587 31.02 -12.54 37.21
N VAL A 588 30.89 -11.28 37.63
CA VAL A 588 31.91 -10.24 37.44
C VAL A 588 33.18 -10.57 38.23
N GLY A 589 33.04 -11.04 39.47
CA GLY A 589 34.17 -11.45 40.31
C GLY A 589 34.93 -12.68 39.78
N SER A 590 34.33 -13.45 38.87
CA SER A 590 34.96 -14.62 38.24
C SER A 590 35.92 -14.27 37.09
N VAL A 591 36.00 -13.00 36.69
CA VAL A 591 36.88 -12.51 35.62
C VAL A 591 38.32 -12.39 36.16
N PRO A 592 39.33 -13.01 35.51
CA PRO A 592 40.72 -12.94 35.95
C PRO A 592 41.27 -11.50 35.92
N ALA A 593 42.05 -11.11 36.92
CA ALA A 593 42.70 -9.78 36.97
C ALA A 593 43.71 -9.55 35.84
N GLU A 594 44.27 -10.63 35.26
CA GLU A 594 45.19 -10.59 34.11
C GLU A 594 44.50 -10.16 32.81
N HIS A 595 43.18 -10.40 32.70
CA HIS A 595 42.34 -10.09 31.54
C HIS A 595 41.06 -9.39 32.03
N PRO A 596 41.16 -8.13 32.50
CA PRO A 596 40.06 -7.46 33.17
C PRO A 596 38.83 -7.30 32.28
N LEU A 597 37.66 -7.15 32.89
CA LEU A 597 36.43 -6.83 32.18
C LEU A 597 36.53 -5.41 31.59
N THR A 598 36.48 -5.29 30.27
CA THR A 598 36.65 -4.01 29.56
C THR A 598 35.37 -3.56 28.86
N ALA A 599 34.40 -4.44 28.63
CA ALA A 599 33.09 -4.01 28.13
C ALA A 599 31.95 -4.95 28.51
N VAL A 600 30.73 -4.39 28.53
CA VAL A 600 29.49 -5.12 28.80
C VAL A 600 28.50 -4.85 27.66
N VAL A 601 27.90 -5.91 27.12
CA VAL A 601 26.78 -5.84 26.18
C VAL A 601 25.59 -6.59 26.76
N HIS A 602 24.49 -5.89 27.01
CA HIS A 602 23.30 -6.43 27.65
C HIS A 602 22.17 -6.64 26.65
N LEU A 603 21.94 -7.89 26.22
CA LEU A 603 20.83 -8.30 25.34
C LEU A 603 19.74 -9.10 26.07
N ALA A 604 19.91 -9.37 27.36
CA ALA A 604 18.94 -10.14 28.13
C ALA A 604 17.55 -9.47 28.10
N GLY A 605 16.52 -10.28 27.93
CA GLY A 605 15.14 -9.80 27.88
C GLY A 605 14.14 -10.93 27.96
N ALA A 606 12.95 -10.59 28.45
CA ALA A 606 11.77 -11.44 28.45
C ALA A 606 10.60 -10.62 27.91
N LEU A 607 9.63 -11.30 27.29
CA LEU A 607 8.40 -10.70 26.76
C LEU A 607 7.21 -11.28 27.51
N ASP A 608 6.25 -10.42 27.82
CA ASP A 608 4.95 -10.78 28.36
C ASP A 608 3.94 -9.71 27.91
N ASP A 609 3.69 -9.66 26.60
CA ASP A 609 2.94 -8.60 25.93
C ASP A 609 1.43 -8.71 26.23
N GLY A 610 0.77 -7.55 26.35
CA GLY A 610 -0.66 -7.40 26.59
C GLY A 610 -1.05 -5.93 26.58
N VAL A 611 -2.27 -5.62 26.10
CA VAL A 611 -2.86 -4.27 26.15
C VAL A 611 -2.99 -3.79 27.59
N VAL A 612 -2.94 -2.47 27.81
CA VAL A 612 -2.88 -1.85 29.15
C VAL A 612 -4.04 -2.28 30.04
N GLU A 613 -5.22 -2.55 29.49
CA GLU A 613 -6.40 -3.01 30.24
C GLU A 613 -6.26 -4.46 30.76
N SER A 614 -5.41 -5.28 30.11
CA SER A 614 -5.19 -6.69 30.44
C SER A 614 -3.86 -6.95 31.16
N LEU A 615 -3.00 -5.94 31.23
CA LEU A 615 -1.69 -6.03 31.85
C LEU A 615 -1.84 -6.05 33.38
N THR A 616 -1.23 -7.02 34.05
CA THR A 616 -1.21 -7.09 35.52
C THR A 616 0.17 -6.68 36.05
N PRO A 617 0.27 -6.25 37.32
CA PRO A 617 1.56 -5.94 37.95
C PRO A 617 2.59 -7.07 37.84
N GLU A 618 2.15 -8.34 37.90
CA GLU A 618 3.03 -9.51 37.77
C GLU A 618 3.58 -9.65 36.36
N ARG A 619 2.74 -9.46 35.33
CA ARG A 619 3.15 -9.51 33.92
C ARG A 619 4.08 -8.35 33.56
N LEU A 620 3.82 -7.16 34.14
CA LEU A 620 4.70 -5.99 34.05
C LEU A 620 6.08 -6.26 34.68
N ALA A 621 6.14 -7.06 35.75
CA ALA A 621 7.38 -7.34 36.44
C ALA A 621 8.36 -8.22 35.65
N VAL A 622 7.88 -9.11 34.79
CA VAL A 622 8.72 -10.02 34.00
C VAL A 622 9.75 -9.28 33.12
N PRO A 623 9.36 -8.36 32.21
CA PRO A 623 10.31 -7.62 31.38
C PRO A 623 11.17 -6.64 32.19
N LEU A 624 10.61 -6.00 33.22
CA LEU A 624 11.35 -5.08 34.10
C LEU A 624 12.46 -5.79 34.87
N ALA A 625 12.21 -6.96 35.45
CA ALA A 625 13.23 -7.71 36.18
C ALA A 625 14.38 -8.12 35.24
N ALA A 626 14.05 -8.65 34.06
CA ALA A 626 15.05 -9.17 33.11
C ALA A 626 15.93 -8.06 32.50
N LYS A 627 15.35 -6.89 32.18
CA LYS A 627 16.05 -5.77 31.55
C LYS A 627 16.50 -4.70 32.54
N ALA A 628 15.56 -4.07 33.25
CA ALA A 628 15.86 -2.98 34.17
C ALA A 628 16.67 -3.47 35.37
N GLY A 629 16.21 -4.53 36.05
CA GLY A 629 16.93 -5.16 37.16
C GLY A 629 18.30 -5.69 36.72
N GLY A 630 18.33 -6.46 35.62
CA GLY A 630 19.56 -6.99 35.05
C GLY A 630 20.62 -5.93 34.70
N ALA A 631 20.21 -4.84 34.04
CA ALA A 631 21.11 -3.76 33.67
C ALA A 631 21.58 -2.94 34.89
N TRP A 632 20.73 -2.76 35.91
CA TRP A 632 21.10 -2.09 37.15
C TRP A 632 22.11 -2.91 37.96
N ASN A 633 21.90 -4.22 38.09
CA ASN A 633 22.85 -5.12 38.76
C ASN A 633 24.22 -5.09 38.07
N LEU A 634 24.23 -5.11 36.73
CA LEU A 634 25.46 -4.96 35.95
C LEU A 634 26.10 -3.59 36.17
N HIS A 635 25.32 -2.50 36.17
CA HIS A 635 25.81 -1.16 36.46
C HIS A 635 26.53 -1.11 37.82
N GLN A 636 25.91 -1.66 38.87
CA GLN A 636 26.50 -1.68 40.21
C GLN A 636 27.77 -2.52 40.29
N ALA A 637 27.76 -3.70 39.67
CA ALA A 637 28.91 -4.62 39.70
C ALA A 637 30.13 -4.09 38.93
N VAL A 638 29.95 -3.15 38.00
CA VAL A 638 31.03 -2.61 37.14
C VAL A 638 31.27 -1.12 37.31
N ALA A 639 30.64 -0.46 38.28
CA ALA A 639 30.68 1.00 38.43
C ALA A 639 32.11 1.53 38.60
N ASP A 640 32.97 0.81 39.33
CA ASP A 640 34.36 1.17 39.60
C ASP A 640 35.36 0.61 38.57
N LEU A 641 34.88 -0.07 37.53
CA LEU A 641 35.74 -0.67 36.49
C LEU A 641 35.96 0.29 35.32
N PRO A 642 37.18 0.35 34.76
CA PRO A 642 37.49 1.19 33.61
C PRO A 642 37.00 0.55 32.30
N LEU A 643 35.68 0.52 32.10
CA LEU A 643 35.09 -0.02 30.87
C LEU A 643 35.36 0.91 29.68
N ALA A 644 35.60 0.32 28.51
CA ALA A 644 35.59 0.99 27.21
C ALA A 644 34.16 1.11 26.64
N GLY A 645 33.25 0.19 27.01
CA GLY A 645 31.87 0.19 26.51
C GLY A 645 30.86 -0.46 27.46
N PHE A 646 29.65 0.11 27.52
CA PHE A 646 28.50 -0.46 28.21
C PHE A 646 27.27 -0.30 27.31
N VAL A 647 26.99 -1.32 26.51
CA VAL A 647 25.97 -1.27 25.44
C VAL A 647 24.69 -1.96 25.90
N LEU A 648 23.58 -1.22 25.91
CA LEU A 648 22.26 -1.69 26.30
C LEU A 648 21.40 -1.90 25.04
N PHE A 649 20.93 -3.12 24.83
CA PHE A 649 19.98 -3.39 23.73
C PHE A 649 18.57 -3.05 24.20
N SER A 650 18.15 -1.83 23.90
CA SER A 650 16.78 -1.33 24.10
C SER A 650 15.89 -1.69 22.89
N SER A 651 14.71 -1.10 22.79
CA SER A 651 13.74 -1.32 21.72
C SER A 651 13.07 -0.01 21.32
N PHE A 652 12.76 0.13 20.03
CA PHE A 652 11.96 1.24 19.51
C PHE A 652 10.61 1.38 20.23
N ALA A 653 10.07 0.27 20.76
CA ALA A 653 8.87 0.26 21.60
C ALA A 653 8.97 1.16 22.85
N GLY A 654 10.16 1.31 23.45
CA GLY A 654 10.37 2.22 24.58
C GLY A 654 10.35 3.70 24.20
N VAL A 655 10.64 4.02 22.93
CA VAL A 655 10.66 5.39 22.39
C VAL A 655 9.31 5.78 21.79
N PHE A 656 8.72 4.89 20.98
CA PHE A 656 7.49 5.14 20.24
C PHE A 656 6.23 4.71 21.01
N GLY A 657 6.32 3.68 21.85
CA GLY A 657 5.16 3.08 22.53
C GLY A 657 4.44 2.07 21.63
N GLY A 658 4.96 0.84 21.54
CA GLY A 658 4.27 -0.23 20.80
C GLY A 658 2.94 -0.58 21.49
N PRO A 659 1.82 -0.71 20.75
CA PRO A 659 0.57 -1.12 21.35
C PRO A 659 0.73 -2.55 21.90
N GLY A 660 0.12 -2.84 23.05
CA GLY A 660 0.25 -4.14 23.74
C GLY A 660 1.62 -4.40 24.35
N GLN A 661 2.55 -3.43 24.32
CA GLN A 661 3.92 -3.63 24.80
C GLN A 661 4.23 -2.83 26.06
N GLY A 662 3.23 -2.44 26.85
CA GLY A 662 3.39 -1.54 28.00
C GLY A 662 4.52 -1.94 28.96
N GLY A 663 4.59 -3.21 29.35
CA GLY A 663 5.66 -3.69 30.25
C GLY A 663 7.04 -3.77 29.60
N TYR A 664 7.10 -4.14 28.32
CA TYR A 664 8.35 -4.17 27.56
C TYR A 664 8.86 -2.75 27.25
N ALA A 665 7.98 -1.83 26.87
CA ALA A 665 8.29 -0.43 26.65
C ALA A 665 8.81 0.23 27.93
N ALA A 666 8.17 -0.04 29.08
CA ALA A 666 8.64 0.42 30.38
C ALA A 666 10.07 -0.04 30.70
N ALA A 667 10.35 -1.33 30.49
CA ALA A 667 11.67 -1.88 30.75
C ALA A 667 12.77 -1.30 29.84
N ASN A 668 12.45 -1.02 28.57
CA ASN A 668 13.40 -0.41 27.63
C ASN A 668 13.60 1.08 27.88
N ALA A 669 12.57 1.82 28.25
CA ALA A 669 12.70 3.23 28.64
C ALA A 669 13.55 3.40 29.92
N PHE A 670 13.52 2.43 30.84
CA PHE A 670 14.47 2.36 31.97
C PHE A 670 15.92 2.21 31.48
N LEU A 671 16.19 1.35 30.49
CA LEU A 671 17.53 1.19 29.91
C LEU A 671 18.03 2.48 29.26
N ASP A 672 17.17 3.16 28.52
CA ASP A 672 17.47 4.45 27.89
C ASP A 672 17.82 5.49 28.98
N GLY A 673 17.02 5.56 30.05
CA GLY A 673 17.30 6.39 31.22
C GLY A 673 18.62 6.02 31.92
N LEU A 674 18.95 4.73 32.02
CA LEU A 674 20.20 4.24 32.64
C LEU A 674 21.43 4.67 31.83
N ALA A 675 21.33 4.71 30.49
CA ALA A 675 22.42 5.22 29.66
C ALA A 675 22.66 6.72 29.91
N HIS A 676 21.61 7.53 30.01
CA HIS A 676 21.72 8.93 30.42
C HIS A 676 22.27 9.09 31.85
N HIS A 677 21.85 8.23 32.78
CA HIS A 677 22.34 8.22 34.16
C HIS A 677 23.85 7.94 34.23
N ARG A 678 24.33 6.92 33.51
CA ARG A 678 25.77 6.59 33.42
C ARG A 678 26.57 7.70 32.77
N ALA A 679 26.07 8.27 31.66
CA ALA A 679 26.73 9.40 30.99
C ALA A 679 26.91 10.61 31.93
N ARG A 680 25.93 10.89 32.80
CA ARG A 680 26.02 11.94 33.82
C ARG A 680 27.06 11.67 34.91
N LEU A 681 27.31 10.41 35.22
CA LEU A 681 28.39 9.99 36.13
C LEU A 681 29.76 9.98 35.43
N GLY A 682 29.83 10.31 34.14
CA GLY A 682 31.05 10.21 33.33
C GLY A 682 31.42 8.77 32.97
N LEU A 683 30.51 7.81 33.18
CA LEU A 683 30.70 6.41 32.85
C LEU A 683 30.22 6.13 31.41
N PRO A 684 30.90 5.25 30.65
CA PRO A 684 30.47 4.91 29.29
C PRO A 684 29.12 4.18 29.35
N ALA A 685 28.22 4.56 28.44
CA ALA A 685 26.99 3.84 28.13
C ALA A 685 26.38 4.30 26.81
N VAL A 686 25.82 3.35 26.05
CA VAL A 686 24.94 3.64 24.93
C VAL A 686 23.75 2.67 24.96
N SER A 687 22.53 3.20 24.86
CA SER A 687 21.31 2.42 24.68
C SER A 687 20.84 2.49 23.24
N LEU A 688 20.60 1.33 22.63
CA LEU A 688 20.18 1.20 21.24
C LEU A 688 18.72 0.75 21.16
N ALA A 689 17.82 1.67 20.83
CA ALA A 689 16.40 1.42 20.68
C ALA A 689 16.10 0.76 19.32
N TRP A 690 16.31 -0.54 19.23
CA TRP A 690 16.22 -1.30 17.98
C TRP A 690 14.80 -1.43 17.42
N GLY A 691 14.67 -1.28 16.10
CA GLY A 691 13.52 -1.75 15.32
C GLY A 691 13.44 -3.27 15.23
N ALA A 692 12.50 -3.79 14.42
CA ALA A 692 12.40 -5.22 14.16
C ALA A 692 13.61 -5.73 13.36
N TRP A 693 14.04 -6.98 13.60
CA TRP A 693 15.11 -7.64 12.86
C TRP A 693 14.54 -8.85 12.10
N ALA A 694 15.00 -9.06 10.87
CA ALA A 694 14.71 -10.25 10.09
C ALA A 694 15.57 -11.41 10.60
N ALA A 695 15.08 -12.15 11.59
CA ALA A 695 15.76 -13.32 12.14
C ALA A 695 14.84 -14.54 12.19
N GLU A 696 15.40 -15.73 11.93
CA GLU A 696 14.66 -16.99 11.81
C GLU A 696 14.29 -17.63 13.16
N THR A 697 14.95 -17.24 14.26
CA THR A 697 14.74 -17.85 15.59
C THR A 697 14.83 -16.83 16.75
N GLY A 698 14.13 -17.12 17.86
CA GLY A 698 14.12 -16.29 19.07
C GLY A 698 13.09 -15.15 19.06
N MET A 699 13.19 -14.20 20.00
CA MET A 699 12.21 -13.10 20.17
C MET A 699 12.00 -12.24 18.91
N SER A 700 13.00 -12.15 18.03
CA SER A 700 12.94 -11.40 16.77
C SER A 700 12.05 -12.06 15.71
N ALA A 701 11.96 -13.41 15.70
CA ALA A 701 11.16 -14.15 14.73
C ALA A 701 9.64 -13.98 14.93
N THR A 702 9.21 -13.77 16.19
CA THR A 702 7.81 -13.47 16.51
C THR A 702 7.39 -12.07 16.02
N ARG A 703 8.33 -11.12 15.95
CA ARG A 703 8.06 -9.73 15.51
C ARG A 703 8.01 -9.55 14.00
N THR A 704 8.76 -10.34 13.22
CA THR A 704 8.66 -10.31 11.75
C THR A 704 7.29 -10.73 11.24
N ARG A 705 6.54 -11.52 12.01
CA ARG A 705 5.15 -11.92 11.68
C ARG A 705 4.09 -10.87 12.01
N ALA A 706 4.36 -9.97 12.96
CA ALA A 706 3.47 -8.90 13.39
C ALA A 706 3.78 -7.57 12.66
N GLY A 707 4.09 -7.64 11.37
CA GLY A 707 4.61 -6.51 10.58
C GLY A 707 3.81 -5.22 10.81
N HIS A 708 4.46 -4.22 11.41
CA HIS A 708 3.84 -2.91 11.59
C HIS A 708 3.94 -2.12 10.29
N VAL A 709 2.82 -1.53 9.88
CA VAL A 709 2.72 -0.68 8.70
C VAL A 709 3.83 0.39 8.72
N GLY A 710 4.71 0.36 7.73
CA GLY A 710 5.77 1.36 7.55
C GLY A 710 7.06 1.15 8.35
N LEU A 711 7.23 0.03 9.06
CA LEU A 711 8.44 -0.34 9.82
C LEU A 711 9.04 -1.67 9.31
N PRO A 712 9.70 -1.70 8.14
CA PRO A 712 10.31 -2.92 7.64
C PRO A 712 11.40 -3.46 8.59
N PRO A 713 11.59 -4.79 8.67
CA PRO A 713 12.63 -5.37 9.51
C PRO A 713 14.03 -5.08 8.96
N LEU A 714 14.99 -4.85 9.84
CA LEU A 714 16.42 -4.75 9.52
C LEU A 714 17.00 -6.14 9.24
N SER A 715 17.78 -6.29 8.18
CA SER A 715 18.62 -7.49 8.02
C SER A 715 19.70 -7.55 9.10
N THR A 716 20.21 -8.76 9.40
CA THR A 716 21.29 -8.95 10.38
C THR A 716 22.52 -8.10 10.04
N GLU A 717 22.91 -8.07 8.77
CA GLU A 717 24.06 -7.29 8.30
C GLU A 717 23.87 -5.78 8.48
N GLN A 718 22.69 -5.25 8.11
CA GLN A 718 22.35 -3.84 8.36
C GLN A 718 22.37 -3.51 9.85
N GLY A 719 21.81 -4.39 10.68
CA GLY A 719 21.78 -4.20 12.12
C GLY A 719 23.19 -4.18 12.75
N LEU A 720 24.09 -5.07 12.34
CA LEU A 720 25.48 -5.09 12.82
C LEU A 720 26.27 -3.83 12.39
N ARG A 721 26.10 -3.35 11.16
CA ARG A 721 26.70 -2.07 10.73
C ARG A 721 26.19 -0.87 11.54
N LEU A 722 24.90 -0.86 11.87
CA LEU A 722 24.30 0.17 12.70
C LEU A 722 24.79 0.09 14.14
N PHE A 723 25.06 -1.11 14.66
CA PHE A 723 25.68 -1.30 15.96
C PHE A 723 27.05 -0.62 16.02
N ASP A 724 27.91 -0.86 15.03
CA ASP A 724 29.25 -0.25 14.97
C ASP A 724 29.16 1.28 14.91
N THR A 725 28.28 1.78 14.04
CA THR A 725 28.05 3.21 13.88
C THR A 725 27.57 3.86 15.19
N ALA A 726 26.64 3.21 15.89
CA ALA A 726 26.02 3.76 17.08
C ALA A 726 26.94 3.70 18.30
N VAL A 727 27.74 2.64 18.45
CA VAL A 727 28.75 2.53 19.52
C VAL A 727 29.84 3.59 19.35
N ALA A 728 30.21 3.94 18.13
CA ALA A 728 31.23 4.94 17.85
C ALA A 728 30.75 6.41 17.96
N ASP A 729 29.44 6.65 17.98
CA ASP A 729 28.85 7.99 17.91
C ASP A 729 28.95 8.78 19.24
N GLY A 730 28.96 8.07 20.38
CA GLY A 730 29.17 8.67 21.70
C GLY A 730 27.94 9.29 22.36
N ARG A 731 26.76 9.32 21.69
CA ARG A 731 25.50 9.67 22.35
C ARG A 731 25.02 8.55 23.30
N PRO A 732 24.36 8.90 24.41
CA PRO A 732 23.85 7.91 25.38
C PRO A 732 22.69 7.09 24.84
N THR A 733 21.91 7.60 23.89
CA THR A 733 20.75 6.91 23.31
C THR A 733 20.71 7.11 21.80
N LEU A 734 20.45 6.04 21.05
CA LEU A 734 20.26 6.05 19.60
C LEU A 734 19.16 5.07 19.21
N THR A 735 18.49 5.35 18.10
CA THR A 735 17.32 4.60 17.63
C THR A 735 17.58 4.02 16.23
N PRO A 736 18.23 2.84 16.14
CA PRO A 736 18.39 2.13 14.88
C PRO A 736 17.09 1.40 14.47
N VAL A 737 16.38 1.95 13.48
CA VAL A 737 15.10 1.44 12.98
C VAL A 737 14.97 1.81 11.50
N ALA A 738 14.49 0.89 10.65
CA ALA A 738 14.16 1.23 9.27
C ALA A 738 12.75 1.82 9.19
N LEU A 739 12.63 3.03 8.65
CA LEU A 739 11.34 3.70 8.46
C LEU A 739 10.99 3.80 6.98
N ASN A 740 9.83 3.29 6.58
CA ASN A 740 9.22 3.62 5.30
C ASN A 740 8.31 4.84 5.47
N LEU A 741 8.89 6.03 5.35
CA LEU A 741 8.19 7.30 5.56
C LEU A 741 7.03 7.51 4.57
N ALA A 742 7.10 6.93 3.36
CA ALA A 742 6.02 7.00 2.39
C ALA A 742 4.78 6.23 2.86
N VAL A 743 4.98 5.00 3.35
CA VAL A 743 3.91 4.19 3.93
C VAL A 743 3.34 4.85 5.18
N LEU A 744 4.18 5.35 6.10
CA LEU A 744 3.72 6.04 7.32
C LEU A 744 2.87 7.29 6.99
N ARG A 745 3.22 8.06 5.94
CA ARG A 745 2.44 9.21 5.49
C ARG A 745 1.13 8.82 4.82
N ALA A 746 1.15 7.81 3.94
CA ALA A 746 -0.05 7.32 3.23
C ALA A 746 -1.12 6.77 4.19
N HIS A 747 -0.70 6.27 5.35
CA HIS A 747 -1.61 5.76 6.39
C HIS A 747 -2.11 6.82 7.37
N GLY A 748 -1.85 8.11 7.09
CA GLY A 748 -2.29 9.22 7.94
C GLY A 748 -1.63 9.24 9.32
N ALA A 749 -0.52 8.51 9.52
CA ALA A 749 0.17 8.45 10.80
C ALA A 749 0.92 9.78 11.06
N SER A 750 0.18 10.80 11.47
CA SER A 750 0.73 12.07 11.93
C SER A 750 1.21 11.96 13.39
N SER A 751 2.02 10.95 13.71
CA SER A 751 2.62 10.87 15.05
C SER A 751 3.46 12.14 15.28
N PRO A 752 3.21 12.90 16.37
CA PRO A 752 3.97 14.11 16.66
C PRO A 752 5.49 13.90 16.69
N LEU A 753 5.94 12.68 17.04
CA LEU A 753 7.35 12.28 17.01
C LEU A 753 7.96 12.35 15.60
N LEU A 754 7.20 12.06 14.54
CA LEU A 754 7.71 11.98 13.16
C LEU A 754 7.68 13.32 12.40
N ARG A 755 7.08 14.37 12.98
CA ARG A 755 6.93 15.70 12.35
C ARG A 755 8.27 16.33 11.91
N GLY A 756 9.39 15.90 12.49
CA GLY A 756 10.75 16.38 12.14
C GLY A 756 11.40 15.72 10.91
N LEU A 757 10.83 14.63 10.39
CA LEU A 757 11.44 13.81 9.32
C LEU A 757 10.94 14.12 7.91
N GLY A 758 10.03 15.10 7.76
CA GLY A 758 9.60 15.67 6.48
C GLY A 758 9.75 17.18 6.49
N ARG A 759 10.59 17.73 5.60
CA ARG A 759 10.68 19.18 5.39
C ARG A 759 9.80 19.58 4.21
N THR A 760 8.58 19.98 4.51
CA THR A 760 7.88 21.02 3.76
C THR A 760 7.25 21.96 4.79
N PRO A 761 7.33 23.29 4.58
CA PRO A 761 6.61 24.23 5.43
C PRO A 761 5.11 23.99 5.20
N ASP A 762 4.43 23.63 6.26
CA ASP A 762 2.98 23.44 6.28
C ASP A 762 2.33 24.81 5.98
N ARG A 763 2.01 25.05 4.70
CA ARG A 763 1.07 26.10 4.33
C ARG A 763 -0.28 25.58 4.73
N ARG A 764 -0.73 25.97 5.93
CA ARG A 764 -2.10 25.72 6.43
C ARG A 764 -3.09 25.85 5.29
N SER A 765 -3.67 24.74 4.85
CA SER A 765 -4.97 24.82 4.21
C SER A 765 -5.95 25.26 5.30
N ALA A 766 -6.77 26.26 4.98
CA ALA A 766 -7.92 26.60 5.81
C ALA A 766 -8.99 25.51 5.57
N SER A 767 -8.79 24.34 6.17
CA SER A 767 -9.81 23.31 6.33
C SER A 767 -9.43 22.40 7.50
N HIS A 768 -9.38 22.95 8.71
CA HIS A 768 -9.73 22.13 9.87
C HIS A 768 -11.24 21.90 9.80
N GLN A 769 -11.65 20.81 9.15
CA GLN A 769 -12.94 20.21 9.46
C GLN A 769 -12.82 19.68 10.89
N SER A 770 -13.36 20.44 11.84
CA SER A 770 -13.48 20.03 13.23
C SER A 770 -14.27 18.74 13.33
N THR A 771 -14.03 17.96 14.38
CA THR A 771 -14.80 16.78 14.80
C THR A 771 -16.32 17.04 14.93
N ASP A 772 -16.74 18.30 15.09
CA ASP A 772 -18.14 18.73 14.99
C ASP A 772 -18.75 18.55 13.58
N ASP A 773 -17.95 18.30 12.53
CA ASP A 773 -18.38 18.24 11.12
C ASP A 773 -18.93 16.86 10.70
N LEU A 774 -18.54 15.74 11.33
CA LEU A 774 -19.12 14.42 10.99
C LEU A 774 -20.53 14.29 11.55
N ALA A 775 -20.75 14.65 12.82
CA ALA A 775 -22.08 14.67 13.42
C ALA A 775 -22.99 15.71 12.73
N ALA A 776 -22.47 16.88 12.35
CA ALA A 776 -23.21 17.87 11.56
C ALA A 776 -23.50 17.39 10.12
N ARG A 777 -22.54 16.75 9.42
CA ARG A 777 -22.78 16.11 8.11
C ARG A 777 -23.86 15.05 8.23
N LEU A 778 -23.74 14.14 9.20
CA LEU A 778 -24.75 13.11 9.44
C LEU A 778 -26.10 13.74 9.76
N ALA A 779 -26.17 14.83 10.52
CA ALA A 779 -27.42 15.55 10.80
C ALA A 779 -28.06 16.16 9.55
N THR A 780 -27.28 16.57 8.55
CA THR A 780 -27.74 17.09 7.25
C THR A 780 -28.05 16.00 6.21
N LEU A 781 -27.58 14.77 6.41
CA LEU A 781 -27.81 13.65 5.51
C LEU A 781 -29.16 12.96 5.75
N PRO A 782 -29.85 12.46 4.70
CA PRO A 782 -30.98 11.54 4.84
C PRO A 782 -30.63 10.29 5.66
N THR A 783 -31.60 9.71 6.37
CA THR A 783 -31.37 8.61 7.33
C THR A 783 -30.56 7.44 6.76
N ASP A 784 -30.79 7.07 5.50
CA ASP A 784 -30.11 5.94 4.83
C ASP A 784 -28.66 6.27 4.45
N ASP A 785 -28.38 7.54 4.15
CA ASP A 785 -27.03 8.02 3.83
C ASP A 785 -26.14 8.12 5.07
N ARG A 786 -26.75 8.29 6.24
CA ARG A 786 -26.03 8.26 7.52
C ARG A 786 -25.46 6.87 7.80
N ALA A 787 -26.27 5.82 7.60
CA ALA A 787 -25.85 4.44 7.84
C ALA A 787 -24.77 3.97 6.87
N ARG A 788 -24.86 4.35 5.59
CA ARG A 788 -23.83 4.06 4.59
C ARG A 788 -22.50 4.76 4.88
N THR A 789 -22.55 6.03 5.25
CA THR A 789 -21.35 6.81 5.60
C THR A 789 -20.61 6.21 6.80
N VAL A 790 -21.33 5.76 7.84
CA VAL A 790 -20.72 5.13 9.02
C VAL A 790 -20.20 3.71 8.72
N ARG A 791 -20.86 2.94 7.85
CA ARG A 791 -20.37 1.62 7.40
C ARG A 791 -19.09 1.71 6.58
N GLU A 792 -18.99 2.67 5.69
CA GLU A 792 -17.76 2.93 4.91
C GLU A 792 -16.60 3.35 5.82
N LEU A 793 -16.88 4.12 6.87
CA LEU A 793 -15.90 4.48 7.90
C LEU A 793 -15.34 3.25 8.61
N VAL A 794 -16.22 2.38 9.12
CA VAL A 794 -15.82 1.13 9.79
C VAL A 794 -15.05 0.22 8.85
N ARG A 795 -15.50 0.07 7.60
CA ARG A 795 -14.80 -0.73 6.59
C ARG A 795 -13.39 -0.19 6.31
N ALA A 796 -13.25 1.12 6.08
CA ALA A 796 -11.95 1.74 5.81
C ALA A 796 -10.98 1.58 6.99
N ALA A 797 -11.50 1.70 8.22
CA ALA A 797 -10.71 1.48 9.42
C ALA A 797 -10.23 0.03 9.54
N VAL A 798 -11.09 -0.95 9.27
CA VAL A 798 -10.76 -2.39 9.33
C VAL A 798 -9.74 -2.83 8.29
N VAL A 799 -9.91 -2.41 7.04
CA VAL A 799 -8.98 -2.75 5.96
C VAL A 799 -7.58 -2.24 6.29
N THR A 800 -7.50 -1.04 6.87
CA THR A 800 -6.22 -0.44 7.20
C THR A 800 -5.51 -1.14 8.36
N VAL A 801 -6.24 -1.54 9.41
CA VAL A 801 -5.67 -2.22 10.59
C VAL A 801 -5.14 -3.62 10.23
N LEU A 802 -5.83 -4.35 9.36
CA LEU A 802 -5.39 -5.68 8.93
C LEU A 802 -4.25 -5.63 7.90
N GLY A 803 -3.73 -4.45 7.54
CA GLY A 803 -2.68 -4.30 6.53
C GLY A 803 -3.09 -4.79 5.14
N HIS A 804 -4.41 -4.88 4.89
CA HIS A 804 -4.95 -5.31 3.62
C HIS A 804 -4.97 -4.15 2.62
N PRO A 805 -4.82 -4.42 1.31
CA PRO A 805 -5.10 -3.41 0.29
C PRO A 805 -6.51 -2.85 0.49
N SER A 806 -6.71 -1.54 0.31
CA SER A 806 -8.00 -0.82 0.48
C SER A 806 -9.19 -1.43 -0.30
N THR A 807 -8.91 -2.35 -1.23
CA THR A 807 -9.82 -3.07 -2.11
C THR A 807 -10.31 -4.41 -1.58
N THR A 808 -9.79 -4.92 -0.46
CA THR A 808 -10.29 -6.18 0.11
C THR A 808 -11.75 -6.02 0.58
N PRO A 809 -12.69 -6.89 0.15
CA PRO A 809 -14.05 -6.89 0.67
C PRO A 809 -14.02 -7.30 2.14
N VAL A 810 -14.47 -6.43 3.02
CA VAL A 810 -14.70 -6.76 4.44
C VAL A 810 -16.18 -7.06 4.56
N ASP A 811 -16.50 -8.33 4.78
CA ASP A 811 -17.88 -8.78 4.91
C ASP A 811 -18.53 -8.14 6.15
N PRO A 812 -19.65 -7.38 6.00
CA PRO A 812 -20.35 -6.74 7.10
C PRO A 812 -20.85 -7.69 8.19
N ALA A 813 -21.05 -8.97 7.87
CA ALA A 813 -21.60 -9.98 8.78
C ALA A 813 -20.53 -10.92 9.38
N ARG A 814 -19.30 -10.90 8.88
CA ARG A 814 -18.24 -11.80 9.35
C ARG A 814 -17.64 -11.31 10.67
N ASN A 815 -17.27 -12.25 11.54
CA ASN A 815 -16.75 -11.93 12.86
C ASN A 815 -15.33 -11.38 12.77
N PHE A 816 -15.01 -10.34 13.54
CA PHE A 816 -13.67 -9.79 13.64
C PHE A 816 -12.59 -10.85 13.94
N GLN A 817 -12.85 -11.84 14.80
CA GLN A 817 -11.91 -12.94 15.11
C GLN A 817 -11.58 -13.81 13.88
N GLU A 818 -12.56 -14.02 12.99
CA GLU A 818 -12.39 -14.79 11.75
C GLU A 818 -11.71 -13.98 10.63
N MET A 819 -11.60 -12.66 10.81
CA MET A 819 -10.85 -11.73 9.94
C MET A 819 -9.40 -11.52 10.41
N GLY A 820 -8.97 -12.20 11.48
CA GLY A 820 -7.62 -12.07 12.02
C GLY A 820 -7.46 -10.97 13.08
N PHE A 821 -8.55 -10.44 13.65
CA PHE A 821 -8.45 -9.55 14.79
C PHE A 821 -8.10 -10.32 16.07
N ASP A 822 -7.06 -9.84 16.73
CA ASP A 822 -6.64 -10.18 18.09
C ASP A 822 -6.86 -8.97 19.04
N SER A 823 -6.45 -9.10 20.30
CA SER A 823 -6.60 -8.03 21.30
C SER A 823 -5.87 -6.74 20.93
N LEU A 824 -4.85 -6.80 20.05
CA LEU A 824 -4.02 -5.67 19.68
C LEU A 824 -4.60 -4.89 18.50
N THR A 825 -4.96 -5.61 17.44
CA THR A 825 -5.65 -5.07 16.26
C THR A 825 -7.04 -4.52 16.61
N ALA A 826 -7.73 -5.08 17.61
CA ALA A 826 -8.98 -4.52 18.13
C ALA A 826 -8.80 -3.10 18.71
N VAL A 827 -7.66 -2.84 19.38
CA VAL A 827 -7.32 -1.53 19.92
C VAL A 827 -6.98 -0.54 18.81
N GLU A 828 -6.23 -0.96 17.79
CA GLU A 828 -5.90 -0.10 16.64
C GLU A 828 -7.16 0.35 15.87
N LEU A 829 -8.13 -0.56 15.69
CA LEU A 829 -9.42 -0.25 15.07
C LEU A 829 -10.23 0.73 15.89
N ARG A 830 -10.34 0.52 17.21
CA ARG A 830 -10.99 1.45 18.12
C ARG A 830 -10.38 2.85 18.00
N ASN A 831 -9.06 2.96 18.06
CA ASN A 831 -8.36 4.25 18.08
C ASN A 831 -8.59 5.06 16.82
N ARG A 832 -8.60 4.36 15.69
CA ARG A 832 -8.92 4.96 14.40
C ARG A 832 -10.35 5.45 14.35
N LEU A 833 -11.31 4.64 14.80
CA LEU A 833 -12.72 5.03 14.84
C LEU A 833 -12.94 6.20 15.80
N THR A 834 -12.29 6.24 16.96
CA THR A 834 -12.31 7.38 17.88
C THR A 834 -11.76 8.65 17.22
N ALA A 835 -10.64 8.56 16.49
CA ALA A 835 -10.06 9.72 15.80
C ALA A 835 -10.94 10.25 14.67
N GLU A 836 -11.59 9.35 13.92
CA GLU A 836 -12.44 9.72 12.78
C GLU A 836 -13.87 10.14 13.19
N THR A 837 -14.39 9.63 14.32
CA THR A 837 -15.76 9.92 14.81
C THR A 837 -15.84 10.94 15.94
N GLY A 838 -14.77 11.15 16.70
CA GLY A 838 -14.77 11.96 17.92
C GLY A 838 -15.52 11.35 19.11
N LEU A 839 -16.03 10.12 18.99
CA LEU A 839 -16.73 9.41 20.07
C LEU A 839 -15.76 8.80 21.09
N THR A 840 -16.17 8.71 22.35
CA THR A 840 -15.47 7.94 23.38
C THR A 840 -15.90 6.47 23.30
N LEU A 841 -15.13 5.62 22.61
CA LEU A 841 -15.46 4.21 22.38
C LEU A 841 -14.76 3.27 23.39
N PRO A 842 -15.46 2.26 23.96
CA PRO A 842 -14.89 1.34 24.97
C PRO A 842 -13.87 0.35 24.38
N ALA A 843 -13.00 -0.21 25.23
CA ALA A 843 -12.02 -1.23 24.82
C ALA A 843 -12.63 -2.56 24.37
N THR A 844 -13.85 -2.85 24.81
CA THR A 844 -14.61 -4.05 24.46
C THR A 844 -15.39 -3.92 23.16
N LEU A 845 -15.29 -2.78 22.44
CA LEU A 845 -16.10 -2.44 21.26
C LEU A 845 -16.22 -3.56 20.21
N VAL A 846 -15.09 -4.20 19.89
CA VAL A 846 -15.01 -5.29 18.90
C VAL A 846 -15.64 -6.60 19.42
N PHE A 847 -15.74 -6.78 20.73
CA PHE A 847 -16.40 -7.92 21.37
C PHE A 847 -17.90 -7.69 21.56
N ASP A 848 -18.28 -6.46 21.93
CA ASP A 848 -19.68 -6.05 22.12
C ASP A 848 -20.42 -5.96 20.78
N HIS A 849 -19.68 -5.61 19.72
CA HIS A 849 -20.14 -5.53 18.35
C HIS A 849 -19.26 -6.40 17.44
N PRO A 850 -19.50 -7.72 17.39
CA PRO A 850 -18.56 -8.69 16.81
C PRO A 850 -18.42 -8.65 15.29
N THR A 851 -19.12 -7.76 14.60
CA THR A 851 -19.13 -7.64 13.13
C THR A 851 -19.02 -6.18 12.72
N THR A 852 -18.52 -5.91 11.52
CA THR A 852 -18.41 -4.51 11.03
C THR A 852 -19.77 -3.85 10.82
N GLY A 853 -20.81 -4.63 10.50
CA GLY A 853 -22.20 -4.18 10.43
C GLY A 853 -22.76 -3.75 11.78
N SER A 854 -22.63 -4.59 12.81
CA SER A 854 -23.12 -4.27 14.16
C SER A 854 -22.35 -3.10 14.80
N LEU A 855 -21.07 -2.95 14.49
CA LEU A 855 -20.25 -1.83 14.94
C LEU A 855 -20.66 -0.51 14.27
N ALA A 856 -20.93 -0.52 12.96
CA ALA A 856 -21.39 0.67 12.25
C ALA A 856 -22.77 1.14 12.71
N GLU A 857 -23.67 0.22 13.07
CA GLU A 857 -24.97 0.55 13.64
C GLU A 857 -24.87 1.20 15.02
N HIS A 858 -23.95 0.71 15.87
CA HIS A 858 -23.68 1.31 17.17
C HIS A 858 -23.11 2.73 17.05
N LEU A 859 -22.10 2.93 16.19
CA LEU A 859 -21.51 4.26 15.96
C LEU A 859 -22.53 5.26 15.39
N LEU A 860 -23.43 4.81 14.52
CA LEU A 860 -24.51 5.66 13.99
C LEU A 860 -25.49 6.09 15.09
N ALA A 861 -25.83 5.20 16.02
CA ALA A 861 -26.71 5.50 17.15
C ALA A 861 -26.09 6.54 18.10
N GLU A 862 -24.79 6.38 18.41
CA GLU A 862 -24.03 7.32 19.25
C GLU A 862 -23.84 8.69 18.57
N LEU A 863 -23.46 8.72 17.28
CA LEU A 863 -23.22 9.97 16.52
C LEU A 863 -24.49 10.80 16.26
N THR A 864 -25.67 10.18 16.23
CA THR A 864 -26.93 10.89 15.94
C THR A 864 -27.74 11.25 17.18
N GLY A 865 -27.26 10.91 18.39
CA GLY A 865 -27.91 11.22 19.66
C GLY A 865 -29.33 10.65 19.81
N ARG A 866 -29.70 9.66 18.99
CA ARG A 866 -31.05 9.09 18.95
C ARG A 866 -31.14 7.84 19.80
N THR A 867 -31.44 8.01 21.09
CA THR A 867 -32.19 7.02 21.87
C THR A 867 -33.66 7.02 21.43
N ASP A 868 -33.91 6.68 20.17
CA ASP A 868 -35.22 6.80 19.52
C ASP A 868 -35.86 5.43 19.24
N ALA A 869 -35.43 4.42 20.00
CA ALA A 869 -35.98 3.06 19.98
C ALA A 869 -37.35 2.97 20.67
N ASP A 870 -37.75 3.96 21.49
CA ASP A 870 -39.02 3.94 22.22
C ASP A 870 -40.11 4.88 21.68
N ALA A 871 -39.78 5.90 20.86
CA ALA A 871 -40.78 6.83 20.31
C ALA A 871 -41.36 6.39 18.95
N ARG A 872 -40.59 5.66 18.12
CA ARG A 872 -41.04 5.23 16.78
C ARG A 872 -42.09 4.11 16.80
N ARG A 873 -42.21 3.38 17.92
CA ARG A 873 -43.19 2.31 18.14
C ARG A 873 -44.61 2.83 18.44
N ALA A 874 -44.75 4.11 18.80
CA ALA A 874 -46.02 4.72 19.19
C ALA A 874 -46.69 5.58 18.08
N ALA A 875 -45.97 5.96 17.02
CA ALA A 875 -46.45 6.90 16.01
C ALA A 875 -46.96 6.27 14.70
N LEU A 876 -46.79 4.96 14.50
CA LEU A 876 -47.26 4.22 13.30
C LEU A 876 -48.70 3.67 13.44
N ALA A 877 -49.40 4.02 14.52
CA ALA A 877 -50.74 3.53 14.82
C ALA A 877 -51.81 4.62 14.68
N ALA A 878 -51.96 5.27 13.52
CA ALA A 878 -53.19 5.99 13.17
C ALA A 878 -53.34 6.31 11.68
N THR A 879 -54.36 5.68 11.08
CA THR A 879 -55.22 6.12 9.95
C THR A 879 -54.98 5.46 8.56
N PRO A 880 -56.04 4.92 7.89
CA PRO A 880 -55.91 3.85 6.90
C PRO A 880 -56.08 4.30 5.44
N VAL A 881 -55.33 3.66 4.53
CA VAL A 881 -55.67 3.54 3.10
C VAL A 881 -55.89 2.05 2.82
N ALA A 882 -57.01 1.72 2.20
CA ALA A 882 -57.40 0.35 1.90
C ALA A 882 -56.36 -0.33 1.00
N ARG A 883 -55.55 -1.22 1.58
CA ARG A 883 -54.81 -2.26 0.88
C ARG A 883 -55.59 -3.55 1.01
N ALA A 884 -56.23 -4.00 -0.07
CA ALA A 884 -56.58 -5.40 -0.18
C ALA A 884 -55.29 -6.15 -0.53
N SER A 885 -54.67 -6.82 0.44
CA SER A 885 -53.61 -7.77 0.19
C SER A 885 -54.22 -9.02 -0.46
N VAL A 886 -54.20 -9.10 -1.79
CA VAL A 886 -54.43 -10.38 -2.47
C VAL A 886 -53.07 -11.06 -2.57
N VAL A 887 -52.71 -11.81 -1.52
CA VAL A 887 -51.40 -12.49 -1.39
C VAL A 887 -51.18 -13.53 -2.51
N ASP A 888 -52.20 -13.85 -3.30
CA ASP A 888 -52.20 -14.83 -4.39
C ASP A 888 -52.43 -14.25 -5.80
N GLU A 889 -52.26 -12.94 -6.02
CA GLU A 889 -52.42 -12.38 -7.37
C GLU A 889 -51.32 -12.87 -8.34
N PRO A 890 -51.67 -13.49 -9.48
CA PRO A 890 -50.71 -13.91 -10.49
C PRO A 890 -50.07 -12.70 -11.19
N VAL A 891 -48.78 -12.81 -11.53
CA VAL A 891 -48.06 -11.80 -12.31
C VAL A 891 -47.90 -12.31 -13.75
N ALA A 892 -48.24 -11.47 -14.71
CA ALA A 892 -48.11 -11.74 -16.14
C ALA A 892 -46.79 -11.15 -16.66
N ILE A 893 -46.14 -11.87 -17.56
CA ILE A 893 -45.11 -11.33 -18.45
C ILE A 893 -45.82 -10.84 -19.70
N VAL A 894 -45.71 -9.55 -20.00
CA VAL A 894 -46.42 -8.88 -21.10
C VAL A 894 -45.50 -8.37 -22.21
N GLY A 895 -44.18 -8.40 -21.99
CA GLY A 895 -43.17 -8.10 -22.99
C GLY A 895 -41.85 -8.76 -22.66
N MET A 896 -41.01 -9.02 -23.66
CA MET A 896 -39.66 -9.55 -23.47
C MET A 896 -38.74 -9.15 -24.62
N ALA A 897 -37.47 -8.90 -24.34
CA ALA A 897 -36.42 -8.69 -25.33
C ALA A 897 -35.11 -9.32 -24.84
N CYS A 898 -34.25 -9.78 -25.76
CA CYS A 898 -32.98 -10.39 -25.42
C CYS A 898 -31.95 -10.30 -26.53
N ARG A 899 -30.67 -10.38 -26.15
CA ARG A 899 -29.55 -10.59 -27.07
C ARG A 899 -28.63 -11.68 -26.52
N TYR A 900 -28.29 -12.64 -27.36
CA TYR A 900 -27.44 -13.78 -27.00
C TYR A 900 -26.45 -14.12 -28.13
N PRO A 901 -25.38 -14.87 -27.84
CA PRO A 901 -24.43 -15.33 -28.84
C PRO A 901 -25.09 -16.07 -30.00
N GLY A 902 -24.44 -16.10 -31.16
CA GLY A 902 -24.98 -16.73 -32.37
C GLY A 902 -25.94 -15.83 -33.16
N GLY A 903 -25.84 -14.51 -32.98
CA GLY A 903 -26.65 -13.52 -33.71
C GLY A 903 -28.09 -13.39 -33.22
N VAL A 904 -28.39 -13.82 -31.98
CA VAL A 904 -29.72 -13.70 -31.40
C VAL A 904 -29.98 -12.26 -30.99
N ARG A 905 -30.98 -11.62 -31.60
CA ARG A 905 -31.40 -10.24 -31.30
C ARG A 905 -32.83 -10.14 -30.81
N SER A 906 -33.55 -11.25 -30.74
CA SER A 906 -34.91 -11.31 -30.22
C SER A 906 -35.26 -12.67 -29.61
N PRO A 907 -36.35 -12.76 -28.82
CA PRO A 907 -36.86 -14.04 -28.32
C PRO A 907 -37.17 -15.06 -29.44
N GLU A 908 -37.59 -14.58 -30.61
CA GLU A 908 -37.87 -15.43 -31.77
C GLU A 908 -36.58 -15.98 -32.40
N ASP A 909 -35.49 -15.20 -32.41
CA ASP A 909 -34.17 -15.68 -32.83
C ASP A 909 -33.63 -16.71 -31.83
N LEU A 910 -33.83 -16.50 -30.53
CA LEU A 910 -33.46 -17.47 -29.50
C LEU A 910 -34.17 -18.80 -29.72
N TRP A 911 -35.47 -18.76 -30.01
CA TRP A 911 -36.22 -19.99 -30.28
C TRP A 911 -35.75 -20.72 -31.53
N ARG A 912 -35.37 -19.98 -32.58
CA ARG A 912 -34.76 -20.55 -33.78
C ARG A 912 -33.42 -21.21 -33.48
N LEU A 913 -32.52 -20.53 -32.76
CA LEU A 913 -31.23 -21.07 -32.34
C LEU A 913 -31.38 -22.40 -31.60
N VAL A 914 -32.30 -22.47 -30.63
CA VAL A 914 -32.56 -23.68 -29.83
C VAL A 914 -33.22 -24.78 -30.67
N SER A 915 -34.21 -24.45 -31.50
CA SER A 915 -34.95 -25.43 -32.31
C SER A 915 -34.09 -26.04 -33.42
N ASP A 916 -33.18 -25.24 -33.99
CA ASP A 916 -32.27 -25.65 -35.05
C ASP A 916 -30.99 -26.33 -34.51
N GLY A 917 -30.79 -26.34 -33.19
CA GLY A 917 -29.64 -26.97 -32.53
C GLY A 917 -28.30 -26.29 -32.86
N VAL A 918 -28.31 -24.96 -33.00
CA VAL A 918 -27.13 -24.18 -33.39
C VAL A 918 -26.18 -24.03 -32.21
N ASP A 919 -24.89 -24.31 -32.45
CA ASP A 919 -23.80 -24.09 -31.50
C ASP A 919 -23.28 -22.65 -31.61
N ALA A 920 -23.42 -21.87 -30.54
CA ALA A 920 -23.03 -20.46 -30.47
C ALA A 920 -21.69 -20.23 -29.75
N ILE A 921 -20.94 -21.30 -29.45
CA ILE A 921 -19.61 -21.20 -28.84
C ILE A 921 -18.56 -20.89 -29.91
N THR A 922 -17.81 -19.82 -29.69
CA THR A 922 -16.80 -19.28 -30.61
C THR A 922 -15.44 -19.15 -29.91
N GLU A 923 -14.41 -18.72 -30.64
CA GLU A 923 -13.14 -18.31 -30.03
C GLU A 923 -13.27 -16.96 -29.31
N PHE A 924 -12.31 -16.64 -28.44
CA PHE A 924 -12.26 -15.35 -27.75
C PHE A 924 -12.33 -14.15 -28.71
N PRO A 925 -13.03 -13.07 -28.31
CA PRO A 925 -13.24 -11.90 -29.15
C PRO A 925 -11.92 -11.17 -29.42
N THR A 926 -11.72 -10.75 -30.67
CA THR A 926 -10.49 -10.04 -31.10
C THR A 926 -10.61 -8.52 -30.99
N ASP A 927 -11.79 -8.02 -30.65
CA ASP A 927 -12.16 -6.61 -30.79
C ASP A 927 -12.20 -5.85 -29.44
N ARG A 928 -11.73 -6.51 -28.36
CA ARG A 928 -11.75 -6.00 -26.97
C ARG A 928 -10.37 -5.67 -26.40
N GLY A 929 -9.32 -5.82 -27.20
CA GLY A 929 -7.93 -5.55 -26.78
C GLY A 929 -7.34 -6.61 -25.86
N TRP A 930 -7.86 -7.84 -25.88
CA TRP A 930 -7.30 -8.96 -25.12
C TRP A 930 -6.01 -9.45 -25.77
N ASP A 931 -4.98 -9.69 -24.96
CA ASP A 931 -3.75 -10.36 -25.43
C ASP A 931 -3.99 -11.87 -25.51
N LEU A 932 -4.61 -12.31 -26.61
CA LEU A 932 -4.98 -13.72 -26.82
C LEU A 932 -3.77 -14.66 -26.86
N GLY A 933 -2.58 -14.15 -27.17
CA GLY A 933 -1.33 -14.91 -27.17
C GLY A 933 -0.86 -15.25 -25.76
N ARG A 934 -0.93 -14.26 -24.85
CA ARG A 934 -0.54 -14.43 -23.45
C ARG A 934 -1.63 -15.04 -22.58
N VAL A 935 -2.90 -14.84 -22.92
CA VAL A 935 -4.00 -15.29 -22.05
C VAL A 935 -4.21 -16.79 -22.08
N TYR A 936 -3.72 -17.51 -23.09
CA TYR A 936 -3.92 -18.95 -23.22
C TYR A 936 -2.68 -19.75 -22.83
N ASP A 937 -2.86 -20.74 -21.97
CA ASP A 937 -1.88 -21.80 -21.75
C ASP A 937 -2.59 -23.14 -21.50
N PRO A 938 -2.25 -24.22 -22.22
CA PRO A 938 -2.88 -25.53 -22.00
C PRO A 938 -2.62 -26.10 -20.60
N ASP A 939 -1.60 -25.63 -19.87
CA ASP A 939 -1.35 -26.02 -18.48
C ASP A 939 -2.14 -25.13 -17.50
N PRO A 940 -3.15 -25.69 -16.78
CA PRO A 940 -3.89 -24.96 -15.75
C PRO A 940 -2.99 -24.49 -14.57
N ALA A 941 -1.75 -24.96 -14.48
CA ALA A 941 -0.78 -24.54 -13.48
C ALA A 941 -0.10 -23.18 -13.80
N ASN A 942 -0.23 -22.61 -15.01
CA ASN A 942 0.48 -21.39 -15.40
C ASN A 942 -0.19 -20.05 -14.95
N PRO A 943 0.55 -19.16 -14.24
CA PRO A 943 0.22 -17.77 -13.92
C PRO A 943 -0.77 -16.99 -14.77
N GLY A 944 -2.01 -16.73 -14.36
CA GLY A 944 -2.82 -15.72 -15.05
C GLY A 944 -3.25 -16.05 -16.49
N THR A 945 -3.28 -17.34 -16.84
CA THR A 945 -3.72 -17.84 -18.16
C THR A 945 -5.02 -18.67 -18.05
N SER A 946 -5.64 -18.94 -19.20
CA SER A 946 -6.78 -19.82 -19.38
C SER A 946 -6.39 -21.01 -20.26
N TYR A 947 -6.85 -22.22 -19.90
CA TYR A 947 -6.62 -23.42 -20.73
C TYR A 947 -7.68 -23.64 -21.80
N THR A 948 -8.69 -22.76 -21.88
CA THR A 948 -9.67 -22.74 -22.97
C THR A 948 -9.56 -21.42 -23.73
N ARG A 949 -9.96 -21.43 -25.00
CA ARG A 949 -10.09 -20.24 -25.85
C ARG A 949 -11.53 -20.00 -26.28
N HIS A 950 -12.47 -20.73 -25.69
CA HIS A 950 -13.82 -20.83 -26.21
C HIS A 950 -14.85 -20.32 -25.20
N GLY A 951 -15.87 -19.62 -25.72
CA GLY A 951 -16.99 -19.08 -24.98
C GLY A 951 -18.09 -18.57 -25.91
N GLY A 952 -19.22 -18.16 -25.35
CA GLY A 952 -20.29 -17.49 -26.10
C GLY A 952 -20.18 -15.98 -25.98
N PHE A 953 -19.94 -15.26 -27.08
CA PHE A 953 -19.73 -13.80 -27.05
C PHE A 953 -20.79 -13.07 -27.88
N LEU A 954 -21.09 -11.84 -27.47
CA LEU A 954 -21.87 -10.88 -28.26
C LEU A 954 -20.92 -10.12 -29.19
N ASP A 955 -21.12 -10.28 -30.50
CA ASP A 955 -20.32 -9.63 -31.55
C ASP A 955 -20.52 -8.10 -31.56
N ASP A 956 -21.73 -7.66 -31.21
CA ASP A 956 -22.16 -6.25 -31.22
C ASP A 956 -22.14 -5.59 -29.84
N ALA A 957 -21.42 -6.17 -28.85
CA ALA A 957 -21.32 -5.62 -27.49
C ALA A 957 -20.79 -4.17 -27.45
N GLY A 958 -20.01 -3.77 -28.45
CA GLY A 958 -19.49 -2.41 -28.59
C GLY A 958 -20.46 -1.42 -29.24
N GLU A 959 -21.55 -1.86 -29.86
CA GLU A 959 -22.47 -1.02 -30.63
C GLU A 959 -23.54 -0.36 -29.75
N PHE A 960 -23.85 0.93 -29.97
CA PHE A 960 -24.83 1.67 -29.19
C PHE A 960 -25.35 2.93 -29.91
N ASP A 961 -26.60 3.30 -29.62
CA ASP A 961 -27.24 4.54 -30.11
C ASP A 961 -27.15 5.63 -29.03
N ALA A 962 -26.03 6.36 -29.01
CA ALA A 962 -25.81 7.41 -28.01
C ALA A 962 -26.80 8.59 -28.18
N GLY A 963 -27.24 8.86 -29.41
CA GLY A 963 -28.12 9.97 -29.75
C GLY A 963 -29.51 9.84 -29.13
N LEU A 964 -30.14 8.67 -29.28
CA LEU A 964 -31.46 8.36 -28.69
C LEU A 964 -31.47 8.56 -27.18
N PHE A 965 -30.44 8.08 -26.49
CA PHE A 965 -30.32 8.15 -25.03
C PHE A 965 -29.66 9.44 -24.52
N ARG A 966 -29.42 10.42 -25.41
CA ARG A 966 -28.85 11.75 -25.09
C ARG A 966 -27.48 11.70 -24.40
N MET A 967 -26.68 10.71 -24.78
CA MET A 967 -25.31 10.54 -24.29
C MET A 967 -24.32 11.15 -25.28
N SER A 968 -23.30 11.85 -24.77
CA SER A 968 -22.19 12.29 -25.63
C SER A 968 -21.33 11.09 -26.06
N PRO A 969 -20.63 11.13 -27.20
CA PRO A 969 -19.72 10.04 -27.61
C PRO A 969 -18.67 9.67 -26.55
N ARG A 970 -18.18 10.68 -25.81
CA ARG A 970 -17.25 10.48 -24.69
C ARG A 970 -17.89 9.76 -23.52
N GLU A 971 -19.12 10.10 -23.17
CA GLU A 971 -19.90 9.42 -22.13
C GLU A 971 -20.23 7.98 -22.56
N ALA A 972 -20.68 7.77 -23.79
CA ALA A 972 -20.99 6.45 -24.33
C ALA A 972 -19.77 5.53 -24.33
N THR A 973 -18.59 6.04 -24.71
CA THR A 973 -17.32 5.31 -24.62
C THR A 973 -16.95 4.95 -23.18
N ALA A 974 -17.22 5.86 -22.23
CA ALA A 974 -16.93 5.63 -20.82
C ALA A 974 -17.95 4.72 -20.12
N THR A 975 -19.09 4.46 -20.76
CA THR A 975 -20.19 3.69 -20.20
C THR A 975 -20.03 2.21 -20.52
N ASP A 976 -20.12 1.39 -19.49
CA ASP A 976 -20.04 -0.06 -19.56
C ASP A 976 -21.02 -0.60 -20.62
N ALA A 977 -20.53 -1.53 -21.44
CA ALA A 977 -21.32 -2.19 -22.48
C ALA A 977 -22.61 -2.80 -21.93
N GLN A 978 -22.58 -3.31 -20.70
CA GLN A 978 -23.76 -3.85 -20.02
C GLN A 978 -24.86 -2.82 -19.84
N GLN A 979 -24.52 -1.58 -19.45
CA GLN A 979 -25.50 -0.51 -19.28
C GLN A 979 -26.09 -0.07 -20.62
N ARG A 980 -25.25 -0.02 -21.66
CA ARG A 980 -25.66 0.33 -23.03
C ARG A 980 -26.62 -0.71 -23.61
N LEU A 981 -26.31 -1.98 -23.45
CA LEU A 981 -27.19 -3.09 -23.85
C LEU A 981 -28.50 -3.10 -23.08
N LEU A 982 -28.47 -2.84 -21.76
CA LEU A 982 -29.69 -2.74 -20.94
C LEU A 982 -30.61 -1.61 -21.40
N LEU A 983 -30.08 -0.45 -21.76
CA LEU A 983 -30.87 0.69 -22.24
C LEU A 983 -31.67 0.32 -23.50
N GLN A 984 -30.99 -0.26 -24.49
CA GLN A 984 -31.63 -0.69 -25.74
C GLN A 984 -32.62 -1.84 -25.51
N THR A 985 -32.22 -2.84 -24.72
CA THR A 985 -33.06 -4.04 -24.49
C THR A 985 -34.28 -3.71 -23.64
N ALA A 986 -34.17 -2.83 -22.65
CA ALA A 986 -35.31 -2.38 -21.86
C ALA A 986 -36.30 -1.56 -22.69
N TRP A 987 -35.81 -0.67 -23.55
CA TRP A 987 -36.64 0.08 -24.50
C TRP A 987 -37.42 -0.89 -25.40
N GLU A 988 -36.72 -1.84 -26.03
CA GLU A 988 -37.31 -2.83 -26.92
C GLU A 988 -38.32 -3.75 -26.21
N ALA A 989 -38.06 -4.14 -24.96
CA ALA A 989 -38.98 -4.95 -24.17
C ALA A 989 -40.31 -4.22 -23.90
N VAL A 990 -40.26 -2.90 -23.65
CA VAL A 990 -41.45 -2.07 -23.45
C VAL A 990 -42.24 -1.90 -24.76
N GLU A 991 -41.56 -1.64 -25.88
CA GLU A 991 -42.22 -1.57 -27.20
C GLU A 991 -42.90 -2.91 -27.54
N ARG A 992 -42.25 -4.04 -27.23
CA ARG A 992 -42.82 -5.37 -27.41
C ARG A 992 -44.00 -5.67 -26.48
N ALA A 993 -44.14 -4.97 -25.36
CA ALA A 993 -45.35 -5.00 -24.54
C ALA A 993 -46.50 -4.18 -25.14
N ARG A 994 -46.30 -3.56 -26.32
CA ARG A 994 -47.20 -2.59 -26.97
C ARG A 994 -47.43 -1.33 -26.12
N ILE A 995 -46.43 -0.96 -25.32
CA ILE A 995 -46.41 0.26 -24.51
C ILE A 995 -45.48 1.25 -25.19
N ASP A 996 -45.91 2.50 -25.35
CA ASP A 996 -45.02 3.60 -25.76
C ASP A 996 -44.02 3.88 -24.63
N PRO A 997 -42.70 3.65 -24.81
CA PRO A 997 -41.72 3.85 -23.74
C PRO A 997 -41.70 5.27 -23.16
N ILE A 998 -42.07 6.27 -23.96
CA ILE A 998 -42.11 7.68 -23.52
C ILE A 998 -43.32 7.93 -22.60
N SER A 999 -44.40 7.17 -22.77
CA SER A 999 -45.62 7.31 -21.97
C SER A 999 -45.46 6.91 -20.51
N LEU A 1000 -44.42 6.12 -20.19
CA LEU A 1000 -44.10 5.67 -18.82
C LEU A 1000 -43.45 6.75 -17.94
N ARG A 1001 -43.04 7.88 -18.53
CA ARG A 1001 -42.37 8.96 -17.79
C ARG A 1001 -43.26 9.52 -16.67
N GLY A 1002 -42.70 9.59 -15.46
CA GLY A 1002 -43.39 10.01 -14.24
C GLY A 1002 -44.28 8.92 -13.62
N GLY A 1003 -44.29 7.71 -14.21
CA GLY A 1003 -45.04 6.56 -13.69
C GLY A 1003 -44.28 5.81 -12.59
N ASP A 1004 -45.00 4.98 -11.85
CA ASP A 1004 -44.48 4.16 -10.75
C ASP A 1004 -43.80 2.85 -11.24
N THR A 1005 -43.39 2.78 -12.51
CA THR A 1005 -42.79 1.57 -13.08
C THR A 1005 -41.45 1.23 -12.41
N GLY A 1006 -41.34 0.01 -11.88
CA GLY A 1006 -40.12 -0.47 -11.24
C GLY A 1006 -39.07 -1.00 -12.22
N VAL A 1007 -37.79 -0.99 -11.83
CA VAL A 1007 -36.67 -1.51 -12.62
C VAL A 1007 -35.80 -2.41 -11.76
N TYR A 1008 -35.73 -3.70 -12.09
CA TYR A 1008 -34.97 -4.71 -11.36
C TYR A 1008 -34.01 -5.43 -12.32
N MET A 1009 -32.72 -5.11 -12.25
CA MET A 1009 -31.73 -5.65 -13.22
C MET A 1009 -30.64 -6.45 -12.52
N GLY A 1010 -30.43 -7.68 -12.96
CA GLY A 1010 -29.28 -8.49 -12.60
C GLY A 1010 -28.05 -8.04 -13.37
N VAL A 1011 -26.98 -7.66 -12.68
CA VAL A 1011 -25.73 -7.25 -13.34
C VAL A 1011 -24.59 -7.93 -12.59
N MET A 1012 -23.73 -8.64 -13.33
CA MET A 1012 -22.53 -9.25 -12.77
C MET A 1012 -21.32 -9.01 -13.67
N TYR A 1013 -20.13 -9.11 -13.07
CA TYR A 1013 -18.83 -8.74 -13.65
C TYR A 1013 -18.73 -7.23 -13.94
N ASN A 1014 -17.84 -6.55 -13.22
CA ASN A 1014 -17.69 -5.08 -13.24
C ASN A 1014 -16.31 -4.66 -13.75
N ASP A 1015 -15.83 -5.39 -14.75
CA ASP A 1015 -14.46 -5.36 -15.23
C ASP A 1015 -14.16 -4.22 -16.22
N TYR A 1016 -15.20 -3.62 -16.82
CA TYR A 1016 -15.07 -2.44 -17.69
C TYR A 1016 -14.44 -1.24 -16.95
N SER A 1017 -14.69 -1.12 -15.63
CA SER A 1017 -14.12 -0.07 -14.77
C SER A 1017 -12.59 -0.08 -14.69
N GLY A 1018 -11.97 -1.24 -14.95
CA GLY A 1018 -10.53 -1.43 -15.02
C GLY A 1018 -9.90 -0.98 -16.34
N LEU A 1019 -10.71 -0.83 -17.40
CA LEU A 1019 -10.27 -0.33 -18.71
C LEU A 1019 -10.24 1.20 -18.77
N LEU A 1020 -10.91 1.88 -17.84
CA LEU A 1020 -10.99 3.34 -17.79
C LEU A 1020 -9.73 3.96 -17.16
N ASP A 1021 -8.96 4.70 -17.98
CA ASP A 1021 -7.86 5.54 -17.51
C ASP A 1021 -8.37 6.62 -16.53
N PRO A 1022 -7.78 6.74 -15.32
CA PRO A 1022 -8.10 7.82 -14.39
C PRO A 1022 -8.06 9.22 -15.03
N ALA A 1023 -7.02 9.56 -15.78
CA ALA A 1023 -6.83 10.94 -16.26
C ALA A 1023 -7.81 11.34 -17.37
N GLY A 1024 -8.19 10.41 -18.25
CA GLY A 1024 -9.11 10.66 -19.36
C GLY A 1024 -10.60 10.69 -18.99
N TYR A 1025 -11.01 9.99 -17.92
CA TYR A 1025 -12.43 9.74 -17.62
C TYR A 1025 -12.81 9.94 -16.14
N GLU A 1026 -11.98 10.61 -15.34
CA GLU A 1026 -12.18 10.90 -13.91
C GLU A 1026 -13.63 11.30 -13.52
N GLY A 1027 -14.27 12.18 -14.31
CA GLY A 1027 -15.66 12.63 -14.07
C GLY A 1027 -16.76 11.69 -14.55
N LEU A 1028 -16.44 10.70 -15.38
CA LEU A 1028 -17.37 9.74 -15.97
C LEU A 1028 -17.24 8.34 -15.38
N ARG A 1029 -16.09 8.00 -14.76
CA ARG A 1029 -15.78 6.66 -14.28
C ARG A 1029 -16.77 6.14 -13.24
N GLY A 1030 -17.16 6.99 -12.29
CA GLY A 1030 -18.17 6.62 -11.29
C GLY A 1030 -19.51 6.24 -11.95
N ASN A 1031 -20.04 7.10 -12.82
CA ASN A 1031 -21.35 6.88 -13.43
C ASN A 1031 -21.34 5.88 -14.61
N GLY A 1032 -20.21 5.74 -15.29
CA GLY A 1032 -20.07 4.93 -16.50
C GLY A 1032 -19.98 3.43 -16.21
N SER A 1033 -19.41 3.02 -15.08
CA SER A 1033 -19.17 1.60 -14.78
C SER A 1033 -19.69 1.12 -13.43
N ALA A 1034 -20.34 1.97 -12.62
CA ALA A 1034 -20.93 1.51 -11.36
C ALA A 1034 -22.17 0.63 -11.62
N PRO A 1035 -22.28 -0.56 -10.99
CA PRO A 1035 -23.41 -1.47 -11.22
C PRO A 1035 -24.75 -0.85 -10.86
N SER A 1036 -24.81 -0.12 -9.74
CA SER A 1036 -26.02 0.58 -9.28
C SER A 1036 -26.56 1.59 -10.29
N VAL A 1037 -25.70 2.12 -11.17
CA VAL A 1037 -26.11 3.06 -12.22
C VAL A 1037 -26.76 2.33 -13.38
N ALA A 1038 -26.58 1.03 -13.58
CA ALA A 1038 -27.19 0.28 -14.67
C ALA A 1038 -28.73 0.35 -14.64
N SER A 1039 -29.35 -0.06 -13.53
CA SER A 1039 -30.81 0.06 -13.37
C SER A 1039 -31.26 1.52 -13.28
N GLY A 1040 -30.47 2.37 -12.61
CA GLY A 1040 -30.75 3.80 -12.48
C GLY A 1040 -30.76 4.54 -13.82
N ARG A 1041 -29.90 4.16 -14.76
CA ARG A 1041 -29.80 4.76 -16.09
C ARG A 1041 -30.99 4.37 -16.96
N VAL A 1042 -31.50 3.14 -16.84
CA VAL A 1042 -32.76 2.72 -17.47
C VAL A 1042 -33.93 3.55 -16.92
N ALA A 1043 -34.05 3.65 -15.60
CA ALA A 1043 -35.08 4.48 -14.96
C ALA A 1043 -34.97 5.95 -15.37
N TYR A 1044 -33.75 6.50 -15.42
CA TYR A 1044 -33.49 7.88 -15.84
C TYR A 1044 -33.86 8.13 -17.32
N ALA A 1045 -33.46 7.23 -18.23
CA ALA A 1045 -33.69 7.36 -19.66
C ALA A 1045 -35.19 7.30 -20.00
N LEU A 1046 -35.92 6.37 -19.39
CA LEU A 1046 -37.37 6.22 -19.56
C LEU A 1046 -38.17 7.20 -18.66
N GLY A 1047 -37.53 7.83 -17.68
CA GLY A 1047 -38.15 8.76 -16.74
C GLY A 1047 -39.07 8.08 -15.71
N LEU A 1048 -38.73 6.89 -15.24
CA LEU A 1048 -39.51 6.08 -14.31
C LEU A 1048 -39.26 6.50 -12.86
N GLU A 1049 -40.30 6.51 -12.03
CA GLU A 1049 -40.23 6.91 -10.61
C GLU A 1049 -40.52 5.74 -9.64
N GLY A 1050 -40.69 4.52 -10.15
CA GLY A 1050 -40.87 3.31 -9.34
C GLY A 1050 -39.59 2.77 -8.71
N PRO A 1051 -39.69 1.70 -7.89
CA PRO A 1051 -38.53 1.12 -7.22
C PRO A 1051 -37.48 0.64 -8.23
N THR A 1052 -36.23 1.07 -8.04
CA THR A 1052 -35.13 0.80 -8.98
C THR A 1052 -33.99 0.11 -8.25
N MET A 1053 -33.63 -1.12 -8.67
CA MET A 1053 -32.65 -1.97 -8.01
C MET A 1053 -31.76 -2.69 -9.02
N THR A 1054 -30.45 -2.67 -8.75
CA THR A 1054 -29.50 -3.59 -9.38
C THR A 1054 -29.22 -4.73 -8.40
N VAL A 1055 -29.26 -5.97 -8.89
CA VAL A 1055 -29.10 -7.20 -8.10
C VAL A 1055 -27.85 -7.94 -8.57
N ASP A 1056 -27.00 -8.33 -7.62
CA ASP A 1056 -25.88 -9.23 -7.88
C ASP A 1056 -25.94 -10.39 -6.88
N THR A 1057 -26.46 -11.52 -7.35
CA THR A 1057 -26.41 -12.82 -6.69
C THR A 1057 -25.65 -13.82 -7.58
N ALA A 1058 -24.63 -13.32 -8.30
CA ALA A 1058 -23.90 -14.03 -9.34
C ALA A 1058 -24.85 -14.66 -10.39
N CYS A 1059 -24.72 -15.95 -10.67
CA CYS A 1059 -25.46 -16.65 -11.73
C CYS A 1059 -26.99 -16.63 -11.57
N SER A 1060 -27.53 -16.32 -10.38
CA SER A 1060 -28.98 -16.28 -10.12
C SER A 1060 -29.61 -14.89 -10.23
N SER A 1061 -28.82 -13.85 -10.54
CA SER A 1061 -29.24 -12.44 -10.44
C SER A 1061 -30.53 -12.11 -11.18
N SER A 1062 -30.71 -12.60 -12.41
CA SER A 1062 -31.92 -12.32 -13.21
C SER A 1062 -33.20 -12.92 -12.61
N LEU A 1063 -33.12 -14.11 -12.00
CA LEU A 1063 -34.26 -14.75 -11.33
C LEU A 1063 -34.60 -14.06 -10.01
N VAL A 1064 -33.59 -13.58 -9.28
CA VAL A 1064 -33.82 -12.79 -8.06
C VAL A 1064 -34.42 -11.43 -8.41
N SER A 1065 -33.98 -10.78 -9.48
CA SER A 1065 -34.60 -9.55 -10.01
C SER A 1065 -36.08 -9.75 -10.33
N LEU A 1066 -36.43 -10.86 -11.01
CA LEU A 1066 -37.83 -11.21 -11.27
C LEU A 1066 -38.62 -11.47 -9.98
N HIS A 1067 -38.02 -12.15 -8.99
CA HIS A 1067 -38.64 -12.36 -7.68
C HIS A 1067 -38.98 -11.03 -7.01
N LEU A 1068 -38.05 -10.08 -6.97
CA LEU A 1068 -38.26 -8.78 -6.35
C LEU A 1068 -39.32 -7.95 -7.09
N ALA A 1069 -39.32 -7.96 -8.42
CA ALA A 1069 -40.36 -7.30 -9.23
C ALA A 1069 -41.76 -7.87 -8.92
N VAL A 1070 -41.88 -9.19 -8.81
CA VAL A 1070 -43.14 -9.87 -8.43
C VAL A 1070 -43.60 -9.44 -7.04
N GLN A 1071 -42.69 -9.34 -6.06
CA GLN A 1071 -43.05 -8.88 -4.72
C GLN A 1071 -43.54 -7.44 -4.71
N ALA A 1072 -42.88 -6.54 -5.46
CA ALA A 1072 -43.25 -5.13 -5.54
C ALA A 1072 -44.60 -4.89 -6.21
N LEU A 1073 -44.92 -5.66 -7.27
CA LEU A 1073 -46.23 -5.63 -7.91
C LEU A 1073 -47.35 -6.10 -6.95
N ARG A 1074 -47.07 -7.10 -6.13
CA ARG A 1074 -48.01 -7.66 -5.14
C ARG A 1074 -48.20 -6.77 -3.92
N SER A 1075 -47.15 -6.08 -3.47
CA SER A 1075 -47.22 -5.11 -2.37
C SER A 1075 -47.84 -3.77 -2.80
N GLY A 1076 -48.01 -3.57 -4.12
CA GLY A 1076 -48.51 -2.34 -4.71
C GLY A 1076 -47.50 -1.19 -4.64
N GLU A 1077 -46.20 -1.52 -4.67
CA GLU A 1077 -45.11 -0.54 -4.77
C GLU A 1077 -44.91 -0.04 -6.20
N CYS A 1078 -45.39 -0.79 -7.20
CA CYS A 1078 -45.46 -0.40 -8.60
C CYS A 1078 -46.66 -1.04 -9.31
N SER A 1079 -47.06 -0.47 -10.44
CA SER A 1079 -48.09 -1.02 -11.33
C SER A 1079 -47.53 -1.89 -12.47
N LEU A 1080 -46.29 -1.58 -12.90
CA LEU A 1080 -45.55 -2.25 -13.97
C LEU A 1080 -44.09 -2.39 -13.51
N ALA A 1081 -43.37 -3.43 -13.91
CA ALA A 1081 -41.95 -3.55 -13.62
C ALA A 1081 -41.15 -4.18 -14.77
N LEU A 1082 -39.93 -3.69 -14.95
CA LEU A 1082 -38.91 -4.29 -15.80
C LEU A 1082 -38.05 -5.20 -14.94
N ALA A 1083 -37.91 -6.48 -15.32
CA ALA A 1083 -37.06 -7.44 -14.64
C ALA A 1083 -36.13 -8.12 -15.64
N GLY A 1084 -34.84 -8.26 -15.34
CA GLY A 1084 -33.93 -8.86 -16.31
C GLY A 1084 -32.52 -9.09 -15.77
N GLY A 1085 -31.60 -9.39 -16.67
CA GLY A 1085 -30.18 -9.38 -16.36
C GLY A 1085 -29.30 -9.24 -17.60
N VAL A 1086 -28.06 -8.80 -17.37
CA VAL A 1086 -27.04 -8.61 -18.40
C VAL A 1086 -25.70 -9.16 -17.92
N THR A 1087 -24.91 -9.64 -18.86
CA THR A 1087 -23.54 -10.09 -18.64
C THR A 1087 -22.74 -9.83 -19.90
N VAL A 1088 -21.68 -9.04 -19.77
CA VAL A 1088 -20.63 -8.85 -20.79
C VAL A 1088 -19.28 -8.97 -20.08
N MET A 1089 -18.39 -9.76 -20.66
CA MET A 1089 -17.02 -9.97 -20.18
C MET A 1089 -16.10 -8.99 -20.92
N SER A 1090 -15.77 -7.87 -20.28
CA SER A 1090 -14.92 -6.84 -20.89
C SER A 1090 -13.45 -7.24 -20.90
N THR A 1091 -13.06 -8.13 -19.98
CA THR A 1091 -11.72 -8.66 -19.77
C THR A 1091 -11.74 -10.20 -19.72
N PRO A 1092 -10.61 -10.89 -19.95
CA PRO A 1092 -10.55 -12.34 -19.88
C PRO A 1092 -10.52 -12.90 -18.44
N GLY A 1093 -10.72 -12.06 -17.42
CA GLY A 1093 -10.46 -12.40 -16.01
C GLY A 1093 -11.21 -13.64 -15.51
N VAL A 1094 -12.50 -13.77 -15.86
CA VAL A 1094 -13.32 -14.93 -15.44
C VAL A 1094 -12.82 -16.26 -16.01
N PHE A 1095 -12.30 -16.25 -17.25
CA PHE A 1095 -11.71 -17.44 -17.86
C PHE A 1095 -10.42 -17.84 -17.16
N VAL A 1096 -9.57 -16.87 -16.82
CA VAL A 1096 -8.32 -17.10 -16.07
C VAL A 1096 -8.60 -17.66 -14.68
N GLU A 1097 -9.54 -17.07 -13.95
CA GLU A 1097 -9.90 -17.50 -12.59
C GLU A 1097 -10.47 -18.92 -12.57
N PHE A 1098 -11.42 -19.26 -13.45
CA PHE A 1098 -12.01 -20.59 -13.47
C PHE A 1098 -11.08 -21.64 -14.06
N SER A 1099 -10.15 -21.24 -14.95
CA SER A 1099 -9.10 -22.14 -15.42
C SER A 1099 -8.16 -22.54 -14.28
N ARG A 1100 -7.87 -21.62 -13.36
CA ARG A 1100 -7.08 -21.91 -12.16
C ARG A 1100 -7.73 -22.91 -11.23
N GLN A 1101 -9.06 -22.85 -11.12
CA GLN A 1101 -9.86 -23.78 -10.33
C GLN A 1101 -10.15 -25.10 -11.06
N ARG A 1102 -9.71 -25.24 -12.32
CA ARG A 1102 -10.04 -26.37 -13.20
C ARG A 1102 -11.55 -26.56 -13.37
N GLY A 1103 -12.30 -25.46 -13.35
CA GLY A 1103 -13.76 -25.44 -13.47
C GLY A 1103 -14.26 -25.27 -14.91
N MET A 1104 -13.39 -24.89 -15.85
CA MET A 1104 -13.75 -24.65 -17.26
C MET A 1104 -13.84 -25.94 -18.07
N SER A 1105 -14.79 -26.02 -18.98
CA SER A 1105 -14.74 -27.05 -20.03
C SER A 1105 -13.63 -26.70 -21.04
N PRO A 1106 -12.75 -27.65 -21.43
CA PRO A 1106 -11.66 -27.37 -22.36
C PRO A 1106 -12.12 -26.84 -23.72
N ASP A 1107 -13.27 -27.30 -24.22
CA ASP A 1107 -13.85 -26.84 -25.48
C ASP A 1107 -14.89 -25.72 -25.31
N GLY A 1108 -15.05 -25.21 -24.08
CA GLY A 1108 -16.00 -24.15 -23.74
C GLY A 1108 -17.47 -24.57 -23.77
N ARG A 1109 -17.80 -25.86 -23.86
CA ARG A 1109 -19.19 -26.34 -23.98
C ARG A 1109 -19.69 -26.99 -22.69
N SER A 1110 -20.81 -26.48 -22.16
CA SER A 1110 -21.48 -27.07 -21.00
C SER A 1110 -22.28 -28.33 -21.41
N ARG A 1111 -21.97 -29.49 -20.81
CA ARG A 1111 -22.67 -30.77 -21.06
C ARG A 1111 -23.50 -31.20 -19.85
N SER A 1112 -24.48 -30.39 -19.46
CA SER A 1112 -25.33 -30.62 -18.29
C SER A 1112 -25.96 -32.01 -18.28
N TYR A 1113 -25.85 -32.73 -17.16
CA TYR A 1113 -26.34 -34.11 -16.95
C TYR A 1113 -25.74 -35.20 -17.86
N SER A 1114 -24.67 -34.90 -18.60
CA SER A 1114 -23.95 -35.88 -19.40
C SER A 1114 -22.84 -36.57 -18.59
N ASP A 1115 -22.57 -37.85 -18.86
CA ASP A 1115 -21.37 -38.53 -18.38
C ASP A 1115 -20.06 -37.89 -18.88
N ALA A 1116 -20.15 -37.05 -19.93
CA ALA A 1116 -19.04 -36.27 -20.48
C ALA A 1116 -18.96 -34.82 -19.96
N ALA A 1117 -19.63 -34.50 -18.85
CA ALA A 1117 -19.52 -33.19 -18.21
C ALA A 1117 -18.11 -32.98 -17.63
N ASP A 1118 -17.40 -31.96 -18.11
CA ASP A 1118 -16.00 -31.69 -17.77
C ASP A 1118 -15.72 -30.24 -17.36
N GLY A 1119 -16.77 -29.44 -17.13
CA GLY A 1119 -16.67 -28.06 -16.66
C GLY A 1119 -17.77 -27.17 -17.22
N VAL A 1120 -17.70 -25.88 -16.88
CA VAL A 1120 -18.61 -24.83 -17.35
C VAL A 1120 -18.07 -24.16 -18.63
N GLY A 1121 -18.98 -23.82 -19.54
CA GLY A 1121 -18.74 -22.87 -20.62
C GLY A 1121 -19.38 -21.52 -20.30
N TRP A 1122 -18.59 -20.43 -20.35
CA TRP A 1122 -19.09 -19.08 -20.10
C TRP A 1122 -19.67 -18.45 -21.36
N SER A 1123 -20.75 -17.69 -21.18
CA SER A 1123 -21.37 -16.93 -22.26
C SER A 1123 -21.88 -15.57 -21.78
N GLU A 1124 -21.99 -14.65 -22.73
CA GLU A 1124 -22.57 -13.32 -22.55
C GLU A 1124 -24.06 -13.32 -22.89
N GLY A 1125 -24.74 -12.24 -22.52
CA GLY A 1125 -26.12 -12.02 -22.94
C GLY A 1125 -26.83 -10.94 -22.14
N VAL A 1126 -27.98 -10.53 -22.66
CA VAL A 1126 -28.94 -9.67 -21.97
C VAL A 1126 -30.34 -10.18 -22.20
N GLY A 1127 -31.18 -10.14 -21.17
CA GLY A 1127 -32.60 -10.47 -21.26
C GLY A 1127 -33.41 -9.61 -20.31
N VAL A 1128 -34.49 -9.01 -20.80
CA VAL A 1128 -35.42 -8.17 -20.02
C VAL A 1128 -36.84 -8.62 -20.29
N VAL A 1129 -37.64 -8.72 -19.23
CA VAL A 1129 -39.08 -8.96 -19.28
C VAL A 1129 -39.84 -7.79 -18.66
N VAL A 1130 -41.00 -7.48 -19.22
CA VAL A 1130 -41.98 -6.53 -18.67
C VAL A 1130 -43.05 -7.32 -17.95
N VAL A 1131 -43.29 -7.00 -16.68
CA VAL A 1131 -44.25 -7.70 -15.82
C VAL A 1131 -45.24 -6.75 -15.17
N GLU A 1132 -46.48 -7.19 -15.05
CA GLU A 1132 -47.55 -6.51 -14.29
C GLU A 1132 -48.48 -7.55 -13.66
N ARG A 1133 -49.44 -7.11 -12.83
CA ARG A 1133 -50.46 -8.02 -12.29
C ARG A 1133 -51.31 -8.55 -13.45
N LEU A 1134 -51.68 -9.83 -13.40
CA LEU A 1134 -52.48 -10.46 -14.47
C LEU A 1134 -53.83 -9.74 -14.67
N SER A 1135 -54.42 -9.23 -13.59
CA SER A 1135 -55.65 -8.45 -13.67
C SER A 1135 -55.46 -7.15 -14.47
N ASP A 1136 -54.34 -6.46 -14.26
CA ASP A 1136 -53.97 -5.24 -14.97
C ASP A 1136 -53.64 -5.52 -16.43
N ALA A 1137 -52.88 -6.58 -16.74
CA ALA A 1137 -52.61 -6.98 -18.12
C ALA A 1137 -53.89 -7.22 -18.91
N VAL A 1138 -54.86 -7.91 -18.31
CA VAL A 1138 -56.17 -8.16 -18.92
C VAL A 1138 -56.97 -6.85 -19.05
N ALA A 1139 -56.92 -5.97 -18.04
CA ALA A 1139 -57.63 -4.69 -18.08
C ALA A 1139 -57.05 -3.73 -19.12
N ASN A 1140 -55.73 -3.73 -19.29
CA ASN A 1140 -54.99 -2.90 -20.23
C ASN A 1140 -55.00 -3.48 -21.66
N GLY A 1141 -55.46 -4.72 -21.83
CA GLY A 1141 -55.46 -5.40 -23.12
C GLY A 1141 -54.07 -5.79 -23.61
N HIS A 1142 -53.10 -5.91 -22.70
CA HIS A 1142 -51.75 -6.36 -23.01
C HIS A 1142 -51.72 -7.88 -23.24
N GLU A 1143 -50.85 -8.31 -24.15
CA GLU A 1143 -50.70 -9.73 -24.48
C GLU A 1143 -49.96 -10.47 -23.36
N VAL A 1144 -50.58 -11.51 -22.80
CA VAL A 1144 -49.97 -12.32 -21.74
C VAL A 1144 -49.11 -13.42 -22.37
N LEU A 1145 -47.79 -13.21 -22.40
CA LEU A 1145 -46.81 -14.15 -22.94
C LEU A 1145 -46.63 -15.36 -22.02
N ALA A 1146 -46.60 -15.12 -20.70
CA ALA A 1146 -46.50 -16.16 -19.68
C ALA A 1146 -47.02 -15.64 -18.33
N VAL A 1147 -47.29 -16.57 -17.39
CA VAL A 1147 -47.71 -16.24 -16.02
C VAL A 1147 -46.69 -16.80 -15.02
N VAL A 1148 -46.16 -15.94 -14.17
CA VAL A 1148 -45.25 -16.33 -13.08
C VAL A 1148 -46.06 -16.95 -11.95
N ARG A 1149 -46.00 -18.28 -11.84
CA ARG A 1149 -46.77 -19.03 -10.83
C ARG A 1149 -46.16 -18.99 -9.43
N GLY A 1150 -44.85 -18.78 -9.33
CA GLY A 1150 -44.13 -18.68 -8.06
C GLY A 1150 -42.65 -18.41 -8.28
N SER A 1151 -42.02 -17.87 -7.24
CA SER A 1151 -40.57 -17.61 -7.19
C SER A 1151 -40.12 -17.69 -5.72
N ALA A 1152 -38.89 -18.11 -5.50
CA ALA A 1152 -38.30 -18.25 -4.17
C ALA A 1152 -36.81 -17.95 -4.22
N VAL A 1153 -36.27 -17.50 -3.08
CA VAL A 1153 -34.86 -17.22 -2.87
C VAL A 1153 -34.44 -17.87 -1.55
N ASN A 1154 -33.34 -18.63 -1.56
CA ASN A 1154 -32.78 -19.30 -0.39
C ASN A 1154 -31.24 -19.26 -0.43
N SER A 1155 -30.63 -19.63 0.70
CA SER A 1155 -29.19 -19.89 0.82
C SER A 1155 -28.99 -21.23 1.52
N ASP A 1156 -27.98 -21.97 1.10
CA ASP A 1156 -27.64 -23.28 1.65
C ASP A 1156 -27.06 -23.21 3.07
N GLY A 1157 -26.57 -22.03 3.50
CA GLY A 1157 -25.93 -21.85 4.80
C GLY A 1157 -24.53 -22.47 4.88
N ALA A 1158 -24.10 -22.89 6.07
CA ALA A 1158 -22.79 -23.49 6.28
C ALA A 1158 -22.75 -24.93 5.74
N SER A 1159 -21.86 -25.21 4.78
CA SER A 1159 -21.59 -26.54 4.21
C SER A 1159 -20.10 -26.92 4.33
N ASN A 1160 -19.67 -28.04 3.74
CA ASN A 1160 -18.27 -28.53 3.78
C ASN A 1160 -17.25 -27.62 3.06
N GLY A 1161 -17.70 -26.53 2.45
CA GLY A 1161 -16.89 -25.49 1.83
C GLY A 1161 -17.80 -24.48 1.14
N LEU A 1162 -17.36 -23.23 0.99
CA LEU A 1162 -18.21 -22.16 0.44
C LEU A 1162 -18.80 -22.48 -0.94
N THR A 1163 -18.10 -23.28 -1.74
CA THR A 1163 -18.52 -23.73 -3.08
C THR A 1163 -19.00 -25.18 -3.12
N ALA A 1164 -19.07 -25.85 -1.97
CA ALA A 1164 -19.58 -27.21 -1.88
C ALA A 1164 -21.13 -27.16 -1.87
N PRO A 1165 -21.80 -27.77 -2.86
CA PRO A 1165 -23.27 -27.76 -2.90
C PRO A 1165 -23.83 -28.49 -1.67
N SER A 1166 -24.91 -27.95 -1.10
CA SER A 1166 -25.73 -28.68 -0.13
C SER A 1166 -26.75 -29.54 -0.89
N GLY A 1167 -26.89 -30.80 -0.47
CA GLY A 1167 -27.76 -31.79 -1.11
C GLY A 1167 -29.24 -31.62 -0.79
#